data_AF-A0A3F2RPT4-F1
#
_entry.id   AF-A0A3F2RPT4-F1
#
_cell.length_a   1.000
_cell.length_b   1.000
_cell.length_c   1.000
_cell.angle_alpha   90.00
_cell.angle_beta   90.00
_cell.angle_gamma   90.00
#
_symmetry.space_group_name_H-M   'P 1'
#
loop_
_entity.id
_entity.type
_entity.pdbx_description
1 polymer ?
#
loop_
_entity_poly.entity_id
_entity_poly.type
_entity_poly.pdbx_seq_one_letter_code
_entity_poly.pdbx_strand_id
1 'polypeptide(L)'
;MHIQEALLFVGAIAASVFGATAALTKGHDLSSVGIMETQQGANWLTTEGKNTTIESIFGGGGMDSVRLRIWTDGDYDLDYTLALAQRFSKAGYKIYLDMHFSDTWADPSDQSIPSSWDDTSVDTLAADLQAYVTSTLKSFTDGGVELDILSLGNEITNGFLYPIGKINNNDFSNFATLWKASRQGVADAVSAGTMQPKVMLHIDNGWKYETVSSFFEGLFKEGTVTTDDVDVFGFSFYPFYSTEATIDALTSSLTQIADTYKKPIYVAETDWPTECTKIKLSADYPVSARGQREWVIAIMDVLKGLPNGLGAGIFYWEPSYMSVPGLGSACESNLLFSVNWDEWPDTYAKALSSVYMFTESNSTEQQQGQAQQSQTTDSPVNQAQTEVVKQEDGSSMFAQTLLWTGACMVTVLGGVQALTKGHDLSSIPLMEKEKGATWYSTSGKEAAIENILGDGGMDSVRLRLWTGGEYTLDYTLALAQRFSKAGYKIYLDMHFSDTWADPSDQSIPSSWDDTSVDTLAADLQAYVTSTLKSFTDGGVELDILSLGNEITNGFLYPIGKINNNDFSNFATLWKASRQGVADAVSAGTMQPKVMLHIDNGWKYETVSSFFEGLFKEGTVTTDDVDVFGFSFYPFYSTEATIDALTSSLTQIADTYKKPIYVAETDWPTECTKVKLSADYPVSAEGQQQWVSAIMDVLEGLPNGLGAGIFYWEPAYLSVAGLGSSCESALLFSVNWDNWPETHATALSSVNMFAAGNTTRQ
;
A
#
# COMPACT_ATOMS: atom_id res chain seq x y z
N MET A 1 -64.81 -7.25 25.28
CA MET A 1 -64.14 -6.05 25.82
C MET A 1 -62.69 -6.44 26.04
N HIS A 2 -61.82 -5.84 25.21
CA HIS A 2 -60.36 -5.88 25.16
C HIS A 2 -59.59 -7.21 25.19
N ILE A 3 -59.05 -7.51 24.00
CA ILE A 3 -57.95 -8.41 23.68
C ILE A 3 -56.64 -7.67 24.00
N GLN A 4 -55.75 -8.28 24.76
CA GLN A 4 -54.31 -7.99 24.78
C GLN A 4 -53.60 -9.27 24.34
N GLU A 5 -53.17 -9.29 23.08
CA GLU A 5 -52.21 -10.27 22.58
C GLU A 5 -50.84 -9.61 22.54
N ALA A 6 -49.90 -10.18 23.28
CA ALA A 6 -48.49 -9.86 23.18
C ALA A 6 -47.93 -10.62 21.98
N LEU A 7 -47.57 -9.91 20.91
CA LEU A 7 -46.75 -10.47 19.83
C LEU A 7 -45.30 -10.55 20.32
N LEU A 8 -44.83 -11.78 20.52
CA LEU A 8 -43.41 -12.13 20.49
C LEU A 8 -42.91 -11.98 19.04
N PHE A 9 -42.12 -10.93 18.78
CA PHE A 9 -41.28 -10.87 17.58
C PHE A 9 -40.06 -11.76 17.81
N VAL A 10 -40.03 -12.91 17.14
CA VAL A 10 -38.78 -13.65 16.91
C VAL A 10 -38.01 -12.86 15.86
N GLY A 11 -37.11 -11.99 16.31
CA GLY A 11 -36.10 -11.41 15.44
C GLY A 11 -35.14 -12.51 15.02
N ALA A 12 -35.27 -12.98 13.79
CA ALA A 12 -34.20 -13.71 13.13
C ALA A 12 -33.05 -12.71 12.92
N ILE A 13 -32.08 -12.75 13.82
CA ILE A 13 -30.78 -12.14 13.60
C ILE A 13 -30.13 -12.97 12.48
N ALA A 14 -30.29 -12.53 11.24
CA ALA A 14 -29.34 -12.87 10.20
C ALA A 14 -28.03 -12.18 10.60
N ALA A 15 -27.21 -12.89 11.37
CA ALA A 15 -25.82 -12.51 11.51
C ALA A 15 -25.21 -12.63 10.11
N SER A 16 -25.13 -11.51 9.41
CA SER A 16 -24.19 -11.36 8.30
C SER A 16 -22.82 -11.62 8.91
N VAL A 17 -22.31 -12.83 8.68
CA VAL A 17 -20.93 -13.19 8.94
C VAL A 17 -20.13 -12.32 7.97
N PHE A 18 -19.71 -11.14 8.43
CA PHE A 18 -18.64 -10.40 7.80
C PHE A 18 -17.43 -11.34 7.87
N GLY A 19 -17.14 -12.01 6.76
CA GLY A 19 -15.93 -12.80 6.63
C GLY A 19 -14.76 -11.84 6.72
N ALA A 20 -14.12 -11.77 7.89
CA ALA A 20 -12.81 -11.14 7.99
C ALA A 20 -11.92 -11.82 6.95
N THR A 21 -11.34 -11.05 6.04
CA THR A 21 -10.26 -11.53 5.18
C THR A 21 -9.17 -12.08 6.11
N ALA A 22 -8.87 -13.36 5.99
CA ALA A 22 -7.84 -13.97 6.82
C ALA A 22 -6.51 -13.27 6.52
N ALA A 23 -5.74 -12.95 7.56
CA ALA A 23 -4.41 -12.40 7.38
C ALA A 23 -3.55 -13.37 6.53
N LEU A 24 -2.77 -12.82 5.59
CA LEU A 24 -1.86 -13.62 4.77
C LEU A 24 -0.87 -14.36 5.66
N THR A 25 -0.59 -15.62 5.33
CA THR A 25 0.57 -16.36 5.84
C THR A 25 1.83 -15.76 5.19
N LYS A 26 2.86 -15.47 5.99
CA LYS A 26 4.05 -14.74 5.55
C LYS A 26 5.29 -15.56 5.90
N GLY A 27 5.94 -16.12 4.90
CA GLY A 27 7.00 -17.07 5.12
C GLY A 27 8.24 -16.90 4.26
N HIS A 28 9.26 -17.66 4.65
CA HIS A 28 10.47 -17.88 3.88
C HIS A 28 10.71 -19.39 3.74
N ASP A 29 11.27 -19.83 2.61
CA ASP A 29 11.89 -21.15 2.54
C ASP A 29 13.27 -21.09 3.19
N LEU A 30 13.45 -21.82 4.29
CA LEU A 30 14.68 -21.77 5.09
C LEU A 30 15.40 -23.12 5.13
N SER A 31 15.19 -23.96 4.13
CA SER A 31 15.69 -25.34 4.15
C SER A 31 17.22 -25.42 4.17
N SER A 32 17.92 -24.46 3.54
CA SER A 32 19.40 -24.42 3.52
C SER A 32 20.04 -24.01 4.85
N VAL A 33 19.28 -23.44 5.79
CA VAL A 33 19.82 -22.79 7.01
C VAL A 33 20.71 -23.71 7.83
N GLY A 34 20.28 -24.95 8.07
CA GLY A 34 21.06 -25.91 8.86
C GLY A 34 22.40 -26.23 8.22
N ILE A 35 22.44 -26.38 6.89
CA ILE A 35 23.66 -26.59 6.11
C ILE A 35 24.54 -25.33 6.14
N MET A 36 23.95 -24.14 5.99
CA MET A 36 24.70 -22.88 6.05
C MET A 36 25.40 -22.69 7.40
N GLU A 37 24.71 -22.97 8.50
CA GLU A 37 25.27 -22.86 9.84
C GLU A 37 26.33 -23.93 10.12
N THR A 38 26.07 -25.19 9.74
CA THR A 38 26.94 -26.31 10.14
C THR A 38 28.11 -26.57 9.20
N GLN A 39 27.95 -26.30 7.89
CA GLN A 39 28.96 -26.58 6.87
C GLN A 39 29.66 -25.32 6.37
N GLN A 40 28.97 -24.18 6.34
CA GLN A 40 29.52 -22.89 5.85
C GLN A 40 29.86 -21.91 6.98
N GLY A 41 29.65 -22.29 8.24
CA GLY A 41 29.97 -21.48 9.42
C GLY A 41 29.20 -20.15 9.47
N ALA A 42 27.95 -20.16 9.04
CA ALA A 42 27.11 -18.97 8.98
C ALA A 42 26.92 -18.34 10.38
N ASN A 43 27.32 -17.08 10.50
CA ASN A 43 27.00 -16.18 11.60
C ASN A 43 26.01 -15.14 11.08
N TRP A 44 24.78 -15.19 11.58
CA TRP A 44 23.70 -14.30 11.14
C TRP A 44 23.76 -12.97 11.89
N LEU A 45 23.93 -11.88 11.15
CA LEU A 45 23.94 -10.54 11.70
C LEU A 45 22.65 -9.80 11.31
N THR A 46 22.08 -9.08 12.28
CA THR A 46 21.03 -8.08 12.05
C THR A 46 21.47 -6.99 11.06
N THR A 47 20.54 -6.14 10.62
CA THR A 47 20.81 -4.93 9.82
C THR A 47 21.82 -3.98 10.50
N GLU A 48 21.89 -3.98 11.83
CA GLU A 48 22.86 -3.20 12.61
C GLU A 48 24.21 -3.91 12.80
N GLY A 49 24.36 -5.13 12.28
CA GLY A 49 25.59 -5.93 12.38
C GLY A 49 25.75 -6.70 13.70
N LYS A 50 24.68 -6.84 14.50
CA LYS A 50 24.71 -7.65 15.74
C LYS A 50 24.44 -9.11 15.44
N ASN A 51 25.25 -10.01 16.00
CA ASN A 51 25.07 -11.45 15.88
C ASN A 51 23.77 -11.91 16.55
N THR A 52 23.00 -12.75 15.87
CA THR A 52 21.69 -13.25 16.31
C THR A 52 21.35 -14.56 15.58
N THR A 53 20.11 -15.03 15.70
CA THR A 53 19.63 -16.21 14.97
C THR A 53 18.80 -15.82 13.75
N ILE A 54 18.71 -16.72 12.78
CA ILE A 54 17.91 -16.53 11.56
C ILE A 54 16.41 -16.37 11.86
N GLU A 55 15.90 -17.07 12.87
CA GLU A 55 14.55 -16.90 13.41
C GLU A 55 14.33 -15.47 13.87
N SER A 56 15.27 -14.92 14.63
CA SER A 56 15.13 -13.57 15.19
C SER A 56 15.10 -12.51 14.09
N ILE A 57 15.89 -12.70 13.03
CA ILE A 57 15.94 -11.78 11.88
C ILE A 57 14.61 -11.81 11.12
N PHE A 58 14.17 -12.99 10.68
CA PHE A 58 12.94 -13.08 9.87
C PHE A 58 11.67 -12.93 10.69
N GLY A 59 11.67 -13.37 11.96
CA GLY A 59 10.59 -13.10 12.91
C GLY A 59 10.42 -11.61 13.19
N GLY A 60 11.52 -10.89 13.42
CA GLY A 60 11.49 -9.42 13.47
C GLY A 60 11.03 -8.79 12.15
N GLY A 61 11.22 -9.51 11.04
CA GLY A 61 10.75 -9.20 9.71
C GLY A 61 9.27 -9.43 9.43
N GLY A 62 8.52 -10.01 10.38
CA GLY A 62 7.10 -10.33 10.24
C GLY A 62 6.80 -11.73 9.69
N MET A 63 7.81 -12.60 9.58
CA MET A 63 7.63 -14.02 9.24
C MET A 63 6.80 -14.72 10.32
N ASP A 64 5.78 -15.48 9.92
CA ASP A 64 4.97 -16.33 10.80
C ASP A 64 5.00 -17.82 10.41
N SER A 65 5.60 -18.15 9.26
CA SER A 65 5.66 -19.50 8.72
C SER A 65 7.00 -19.80 8.04
N VAL A 66 7.42 -21.05 8.07
CA VAL A 66 8.63 -21.52 7.41
C VAL A 66 8.27 -22.64 6.43
N ARG A 67 8.70 -22.48 5.17
CA ARG A 67 8.68 -23.55 4.18
C ARG A 67 9.96 -24.37 4.29
N LEU A 68 9.83 -25.68 4.25
CA LEU A 68 10.92 -26.64 4.27
C LEU A 68 10.73 -27.69 3.18
N ARG A 69 11.68 -27.79 2.25
CA ARG A 69 11.73 -28.91 1.30
C ARG A 69 12.21 -30.17 1.99
N ILE A 70 11.67 -31.31 1.57
CA ILE A 70 12.12 -32.65 1.98
C ILE A 70 12.38 -33.54 0.77
N TRP A 71 13.56 -34.15 0.74
CA TRP A 71 13.97 -35.19 -0.21
C TRP A 71 13.82 -36.57 0.41
N THR A 72 13.73 -37.60 -0.43
CA THR A 72 13.58 -38.98 0.04
C THR A 72 14.87 -39.59 0.58
N ASP A 73 16.03 -39.04 0.20
CA ASP A 73 17.35 -39.44 0.67
C ASP A 73 18.34 -38.27 0.50
N GLY A 74 19.52 -38.35 1.12
CA GLY A 74 20.61 -37.39 0.95
C GLY A 74 20.47 -36.09 1.75
N ASP A 75 20.92 -34.97 1.18
CA ASP A 75 20.70 -33.65 1.79
C ASP A 75 19.19 -33.36 1.84
N TYR A 76 18.72 -32.66 2.87
CA TYR A 76 17.28 -32.38 3.06
C TYR A 76 16.39 -33.64 3.27
N ASP A 77 16.97 -34.76 3.70
CA ASP A 77 16.21 -35.95 4.08
C ASP A 77 15.28 -35.73 5.29
N LEU A 78 14.59 -36.80 5.72
CA LEU A 78 13.69 -36.77 6.87
C LEU A 78 14.39 -36.35 8.16
N ASP A 79 15.58 -36.88 8.46
CA ASP A 79 16.27 -36.61 9.73
C ASP A 79 16.69 -35.13 9.79
N TYR A 80 17.26 -34.60 8.71
CA TYR A 80 17.62 -33.20 8.59
C TYR A 80 16.39 -32.30 8.69
N THR A 81 15.37 -32.57 7.87
CA THR A 81 14.22 -31.68 7.73
C THR A 81 13.35 -31.69 8.98
N LEU A 82 13.17 -32.85 9.63
CA LEU A 82 12.46 -32.96 10.90
C LEU A 82 13.19 -32.19 12.01
N ALA A 83 14.52 -32.28 12.10
CA ALA A 83 15.28 -31.52 13.09
C ALA A 83 15.14 -30.00 12.88
N LEU A 84 15.12 -29.55 11.63
CA LEU A 84 14.94 -28.13 11.29
C LEU A 84 13.49 -27.68 11.57
N ALA A 85 12.50 -28.51 11.24
CA ALA A 85 11.10 -28.23 11.55
C ALA A 85 10.83 -28.17 13.06
N GLN A 86 11.43 -29.06 13.85
CA GLN A 86 11.39 -29.00 15.32
C GLN A 86 11.97 -27.70 15.86
N ARG A 87 13.09 -27.23 15.27
CA ARG A 87 13.71 -25.96 15.64
C ARG A 87 12.76 -24.78 15.40
N PHE A 88 12.20 -24.65 14.20
CA PHE A 88 11.29 -23.54 13.88
C PHE A 88 9.93 -23.65 14.58
N SER A 89 9.37 -24.85 14.70
CA SER A 89 8.14 -25.09 15.45
C SER A 89 8.29 -24.72 16.93
N LYS A 90 9.42 -25.07 17.55
CA LYS A 90 9.75 -24.65 18.92
C LYS A 90 9.90 -23.13 19.06
N ALA A 91 10.31 -22.44 18.00
CA ALA A 91 10.36 -20.98 17.95
C ALA A 91 8.99 -20.33 17.67
N GLY A 92 7.94 -21.12 17.43
CA GLY A 92 6.57 -20.65 17.28
C GLY A 92 6.13 -20.41 15.83
N TYR A 93 6.93 -20.83 14.84
CA TYR A 93 6.54 -20.70 13.43
C TYR A 93 5.66 -21.87 12.98
N LYS A 94 4.71 -21.54 12.12
CA LYS A 94 3.95 -22.51 11.33
C LYS A 94 4.88 -23.24 10.37
N ILE A 95 4.60 -24.50 10.09
CA ILE A 95 5.43 -25.31 9.20
C ILE A 95 4.67 -25.63 7.92
N TYR A 96 5.25 -25.20 6.81
CA TYR A 96 4.93 -25.67 5.47
C TYR A 96 5.98 -26.71 5.05
N LEU A 97 5.59 -27.98 4.95
CA LEU A 97 6.43 -29.03 4.37
C LEU A 97 6.19 -29.17 2.87
N ASP A 98 7.26 -29.11 2.08
CA ASP A 98 7.24 -29.31 0.63
C ASP A 98 7.90 -30.63 0.23
N MET A 99 7.07 -31.60 -0.16
CA MET A 99 7.54 -32.95 -0.50
C MET A 99 7.93 -33.03 -1.96
N HIS A 100 9.23 -33.09 -2.26
CA HIS A 100 9.72 -33.15 -3.64
C HIS A 100 9.44 -34.50 -4.34
N PHE A 101 9.26 -35.58 -3.58
CA PHE A 101 9.17 -36.95 -4.09
C PHE A 101 10.35 -37.34 -5.00
N SER A 102 11.56 -36.91 -4.63
CA SER A 102 12.80 -37.23 -5.31
C SER A 102 13.96 -37.27 -4.30
N ASP A 103 15.04 -37.97 -4.65
CA ASP A 103 16.30 -38.00 -3.88
C ASP A 103 17.11 -36.70 -4.07
N THR A 104 16.62 -35.76 -4.88
CA THR A 104 17.27 -34.50 -5.25
C THR A 104 16.24 -33.43 -5.58
N TRP A 105 16.70 -32.29 -6.13
CA TRP A 105 15.85 -31.24 -6.68
C TRP A 105 14.79 -31.80 -7.64
N ALA A 106 13.55 -31.36 -7.42
CA ALA A 106 12.41 -31.66 -8.27
C ALA A 106 11.85 -30.33 -8.78
N ASP A 107 11.76 -30.16 -10.10
CA ASP A 107 11.28 -28.97 -10.79
C ASP A 107 10.54 -29.39 -12.10
N PRO A 108 9.99 -28.49 -12.91
CA PRO A 108 9.24 -28.88 -14.12
C PRO A 108 10.05 -29.69 -15.16
N SER A 109 11.38 -29.68 -15.07
CA SER A 109 12.31 -30.37 -15.96
C SER A 109 12.90 -31.65 -15.40
N ASP A 110 13.05 -31.76 -14.08
CA ASP A 110 13.53 -32.95 -13.36
C ASP A 110 12.58 -33.37 -12.24
N GLN A 111 12.11 -34.61 -12.28
CA GLN A 111 11.18 -35.19 -11.29
C GLN A 111 11.53 -36.67 -11.08
N SER A 112 12.82 -36.98 -10.99
CA SER A 112 13.30 -38.37 -10.96
C SER A 112 12.71 -39.20 -9.81
N ILE A 113 12.31 -40.44 -10.13
CA ILE A 113 11.83 -41.41 -9.13
C ILE A 113 12.94 -41.68 -8.11
N PRO A 114 12.64 -41.66 -6.80
CA PRO A 114 13.57 -42.07 -5.76
C PRO A 114 14.14 -43.46 -6.02
N SER A 115 15.45 -43.61 -5.86
CA SER A 115 16.17 -44.85 -6.19
C SER A 115 15.72 -46.08 -5.38
N SER A 116 15.05 -45.85 -4.26
CA SER A 116 14.54 -46.89 -3.36
C SER A 116 13.12 -47.37 -3.66
N TRP A 117 12.38 -46.71 -4.57
CA TRP A 117 10.97 -47.00 -4.85
C TRP A 117 10.79 -48.02 -5.98
N ASP A 118 9.73 -48.83 -5.91
CA ASP A 118 9.37 -49.84 -6.89
C ASP A 118 8.62 -49.23 -8.08
N ASP A 119 9.39 -48.92 -9.13
CA ASP A 119 8.91 -48.36 -10.39
C ASP A 119 8.44 -49.42 -11.41
N THR A 120 8.16 -50.66 -11.00
CA THR A 120 7.72 -51.71 -11.94
C THR A 120 6.35 -51.44 -12.56
N SER A 121 5.51 -50.65 -11.87
CA SER A 121 4.19 -50.22 -12.34
C SER A 121 3.74 -48.94 -11.64
N VAL A 122 2.70 -48.28 -12.17
CA VAL A 122 2.09 -47.13 -11.47
C VAL A 122 1.48 -47.51 -10.12
N ASP A 123 0.95 -48.73 -9.98
CA ASP A 123 0.32 -49.20 -8.75
C ASP A 123 1.34 -49.47 -7.62
N THR A 124 2.49 -50.06 -7.95
CA THR A 124 3.57 -50.29 -6.98
C THR A 124 4.19 -48.96 -6.55
N LEU A 125 4.44 -48.07 -7.51
CA LEU A 125 4.96 -46.74 -7.24
C LEU A 125 3.99 -45.89 -6.40
N ALA A 126 2.69 -45.98 -6.68
CA ALA A 126 1.63 -45.35 -5.89
C ALA A 126 1.60 -45.88 -4.45
N ALA A 127 1.80 -47.19 -4.25
CA ALA A 127 1.86 -47.79 -2.92
C ALA A 127 3.08 -47.30 -2.11
N ASP A 128 4.26 -47.20 -2.73
CA ASP A 128 5.46 -46.66 -2.09
C ASP A 128 5.30 -45.17 -1.76
N LEU A 129 4.75 -44.38 -2.68
CA LEU A 129 4.45 -42.97 -2.47
C LEU A 129 3.47 -42.76 -1.31
N GLN A 130 2.36 -43.52 -1.27
CA GLN A 130 1.40 -43.49 -0.18
C GLN A 130 2.05 -43.86 1.16
N ALA A 131 2.87 -44.92 1.18
CA ALA A 131 3.57 -45.36 2.37
C ALA A 131 4.58 -44.32 2.86
N TYR A 132 5.32 -43.68 1.95
CA TYR A 132 6.28 -42.61 2.24
C TYR A 132 5.61 -41.37 2.84
N VAL A 133 4.51 -40.88 2.24
CA VAL A 133 3.74 -39.76 2.80
C VAL A 133 3.22 -40.13 4.19
N THR A 134 2.67 -41.33 4.35
CA THR A 134 2.13 -41.79 5.65
C THR A 134 3.21 -41.82 6.73
N SER A 135 4.37 -42.44 6.45
CA SER A 135 5.45 -42.60 7.42
C SER A 135 6.14 -41.27 7.74
N THR A 136 6.31 -40.40 6.76
CA THR A 136 6.91 -39.07 6.93
C THR A 136 6.05 -38.21 7.84
N LEU A 137 4.75 -38.06 7.55
CA LEU A 137 3.85 -37.23 8.35
C LEU A 137 3.69 -37.76 9.78
N LYS A 138 3.68 -39.09 9.95
CA LYS A 138 3.74 -39.71 11.28
C LYS A 138 5.03 -39.37 12.01
N SER A 139 6.17 -39.37 11.33
CA SER A 139 7.46 -39.00 11.94
C SER A 139 7.48 -37.55 12.41
N PHE A 140 6.88 -36.62 11.65
CA PHE A 140 6.67 -35.24 12.10
C PHE A 140 5.76 -35.16 13.33
N THR A 141 4.65 -35.90 13.32
CA THR A 141 3.71 -35.97 14.46
C THR A 141 4.39 -36.53 15.71
N ASP A 142 5.09 -37.66 15.59
CA ASP A 142 5.84 -38.31 16.68
C ASP A 142 7.00 -37.42 17.16
N GLY A 143 7.59 -36.64 16.26
CA GLY A 143 8.59 -35.62 16.53
C GLY A 143 8.03 -34.34 17.18
N GLY A 144 6.71 -34.27 17.40
CA GLY A 144 6.05 -33.13 18.04
C GLY A 144 5.93 -31.88 17.15
N VAL A 145 5.96 -32.05 15.82
CA VAL A 145 5.80 -30.97 14.85
C VAL A 145 4.42 -31.05 14.22
N GLU A 146 3.70 -29.94 14.30
CA GLU A 146 2.44 -29.73 13.60
C GLU A 146 2.70 -29.13 12.22
N LEU A 147 2.05 -29.66 11.18
CA LEU A 147 2.16 -29.16 9.82
C LEU A 147 0.92 -28.36 9.46
N ASP A 148 1.10 -27.10 9.08
CA ASP A 148 0.02 -26.20 8.65
C ASP A 148 -0.32 -26.39 7.18
N ILE A 149 0.73 -26.53 6.35
CA ILE A 149 0.65 -26.66 4.91
C ILE A 149 1.53 -27.83 4.47
N LEU A 150 1.04 -28.59 3.49
CA LEU A 150 1.76 -29.70 2.88
C LEU A 150 1.57 -29.65 1.36
N SER A 151 2.63 -29.44 0.58
CA SER A 151 2.57 -29.71 -0.87
C SER A 151 2.93 -31.16 -1.17
N LEU A 152 2.10 -31.78 -2.01
CA LEU A 152 2.32 -33.12 -2.53
C LEU A 152 2.98 -32.98 -3.90
N GLY A 153 4.31 -32.90 -3.89
CA GLY A 153 5.15 -32.58 -5.05
C GLY A 153 5.50 -31.09 -5.11
N ASN A 154 6.65 -30.78 -5.70
CA ASN A 154 7.14 -29.42 -5.97
C ASN A 154 7.04 -29.11 -7.48
N GLU A 155 6.43 -27.98 -7.83
CA GLU A 155 6.30 -27.47 -9.22
C GLU A 155 5.88 -28.52 -10.25
N ILE A 156 4.75 -29.18 -10.01
CA ILE A 156 4.36 -30.44 -10.69
C ILE A 156 3.66 -30.26 -12.04
N THR A 157 3.89 -29.15 -12.74
CA THR A 157 3.17 -28.76 -13.97
C THR A 157 3.24 -29.83 -15.06
N ASN A 158 4.34 -30.58 -15.09
CA ASN A 158 4.57 -31.69 -16.04
C ASN A 158 4.40 -33.07 -15.37
N GLY A 159 3.80 -33.13 -14.18
CA GLY A 159 3.71 -34.30 -13.30
C GLY A 159 4.98 -34.49 -12.48
N PHE A 160 5.01 -35.54 -11.63
CA PHE A 160 6.17 -35.94 -10.83
C PHE A 160 6.55 -37.41 -11.05
N LEU A 161 7.65 -37.90 -10.48
CA LEU A 161 8.09 -39.31 -10.53
C LEU A 161 8.25 -39.86 -11.97
N TYR A 162 9.18 -39.26 -12.71
CA TYR A 162 9.45 -39.59 -14.10
C TYR A 162 10.18 -40.93 -14.27
N PRO A 163 9.84 -41.70 -15.33
CA PRO A 163 8.94 -41.33 -16.42
C PRO A 163 7.46 -41.65 -16.17
N ILE A 164 7.12 -42.39 -15.12
CA ILE A 164 5.79 -42.99 -14.94
C ILE A 164 4.71 -41.94 -14.72
N GLY A 165 4.96 -40.98 -13.82
CA GLY A 165 4.01 -39.90 -13.51
C GLY A 165 4.17 -38.66 -14.38
N LYS A 166 4.97 -38.73 -15.47
CA LYS A 166 5.11 -37.61 -16.41
C LYS A 166 3.84 -37.42 -17.22
N ILE A 167 3.29 -36.20 -17.21
CA ILE A 167 2.16 -35.81 -18.05
C ILE A 167 2.68 -35.63 -19.48
N ASN A 168 2.21 -36.47 -20.39
CA ASN A 168 2.56 -36.40 -21.81
C ASN A 168 1.29 -36.35 -22.65
N ASN A 169 1.25 -35.47 -23.66
CA ASN A 169 0.09 -35.32 -24.55
C ASN A 169 -1.25 -35.09 -23.81
N ASN A 170 -1.21 -34.37 -22.68
CA ASN A 170 -2.36 -34.15 -21.79
C ASN A 170 -2.98 -35.44 -21.22
N ASP A 171 -2.21 -36.53 -21.10
CA ASP A 171 -2.60 -37.72 -20.36
C ASP A 171 -2.22 -37.56 -18.88
N PHE A 172 -3.23 -37.42 -18.03
CA PHE A 172 -3.08 -37.24 -16.58
C PHE A 172 -3.25 -38.55 -15.81
N SER A 173 -3.57 -39.68 -16.45
CA SER A 173 -4.02 -40.90 -15.77
C SER A 173 -3.04 -41.42 -14.69
N ASN A 174 -1.77 -41.62 -15.06
CA ASN A 174 -0.75 -42.06 -14.10
C ASN A 174 -0.45 -41.01 -13.04
N PHE A 175 -0.31 -39.74 -13.44
CA PHE A 175 -0.06 -38.64 -12.52
C PHE A 175 -1.19 -38.51 -11.49
N ALA A 176 -2.44 -38.56 -11.92
CA ALA A 176 -3.62 -38.48 -11.07
C ALA A 176 -3.69 -39.68 -10.11
N THR A 177 -3.31 -40.88 -10.56
CA THR A 177 -3.20 -42.07 -9.72
C THR A 177 -2.19 -41.87 -8.60
N LEU A 178 -0.99 -41.38 -8.94
CA LEU A 178 0.08 -41.14 -7.97
C LEU A 178 -0.28 -40.00 -7.01
N TRP A 179 -0.78 -38.86 -7.52
CA TRP A 179 -1.19 -37.74 -6.67
C TRP A 179 -2.32 -38.19 -5.70
N LYS A 180 -3.30 -38.96 -6.18
CA LYS A 180 -4.36 -39.51 -5.32
C LYS A 180 -3.82 -40.45 -4.25
N ALA A 181 -2.83 -41.28 -4.58
CA ALA A 181 -2.16 -42.15 -3.61
C ALA A 181 -1.40 -41.35 -2.53
N SER A 182 -0.70 -40.28 -2.92
CA SER A 182 -0.07 -39.36 -1.96
C SER A 182 -1.09 -38.71 -1.03
N ARG A 183 -2.27 -38.29 -1.55
CA ARG A 183 -3.36 -37.75 -0.74
C ARG A 183 -3.96 -38.80 0.20
N GLN A 184 -4.07 -40.05 -0.23
CA GLN A 184 -4.46 -41.15 0.63
C GLN A 184 -3.45 -41.36 1.76
N GLY A 185 -2.15 -41.20 1.51
CA GLY A 185 -1.13 -41.26 2.55
C GLY A 185 -1.31 -40.19 3.63
N VAL A 186 -1.77 -38.99 3.25
CA VAL A 186 -2.18 -37.96 4.22
C VAL A 186 -3.36 -38.43 5.06
N ALA A 187 -4.40 -39.00 4.44
CA ALA A 187 -5.58 -39.50 5.15
C ALA A 187 -5.25 -40.66 6.10
N ASP A 188 -4.32 -41.53 5.72
CA ASP A 188 -3.84 -42.64 6.54
C ASP A 188 -3.06 -42.13 7.76
N ALA A 189 -2.17 -41.14 7.58
CA ALA A 189 -1.46 -40.49 8.68
C ALA A 189 -2.44 -39.80 9.65
N VAL A 190 -3.43 -39.08 9.12
CA VAL A 190 -4.45 -38.40 9.94
C VAL A 190 -5.30 -39.40 10.73
N SER A 191 -5.68 -40.50 10.10
CA SER A 191 -6.36 -41.61 10.77
C SER A 191 -5.49 -42.26 11.86
N ALA A 192 -4.17 -42.15 11.74
CA ALA A 192 -3.19 -42.63 12.71
C ALA A 192 -2.81 -41.58 13.79
N GLY A 193 -3.42 -40.39 13.79
CA GLY A 193 -3.25 -39.38 14.83
C GLY A 193 -2.48 -38.13 14.40
N THR A 194 -2.04 -38.03 13.14
CA THR A 194 -1.50 -36.78 12.58
C THR A 194 -2.60 -35.73 12.49
N MET A 195 -2.29 -34.47 12.82
CA MET A 195 -3.23 -33.39 12.58
C MET A 195 -3.32 -33.09 11.07
N GLN A 196 -4.52 -32.85 10.55
CA GLN A 196 -4.75 -32.59 9.12
C GLN A 196 -4.07 -31.28 8.67
N PRO A 197 -3.02 -31.32 7.82
CA PRO A 197 -2.49 -30.12 7.18
C PRO A 197 -3.41 -29.69 6.04
N LYS A 198 -3.30 -28.42 5.62
CA LYS A 198 -3.85 -27.97 4.33
C LYS A 198 -3.01 -28.59 3.21
N VAL A 199 -3.62 -29.47 2.40
CA VAL A 199 -2.94 -30.06 1.26
C VAL A 199 -2.97 -29.12 0.06
N MET A 200 -1.76 -28.78 -0.38
CA MET A 200 -1.48 -27.88 -1.49
C MET A 200 -1.20 -28.67 -2.77
N LEU A 201 -1.76 -28.17 -3.87
CA LEU A 201 -1.28 -28.48 -5.21
C LEU A 201 -0.41 -27.30 -5.68
N HIS A 202 0.89 -27.55 -5.88
CA HIS A 202 1.87 -26.53 -6.25
C HIS A 202 2.40 -26.71 -7.67
N ILE A 203 2.23 -25.68 -8.51
CA ILE A 203 2.74 -25.63 -9.88
C ILE A 203 3.52 -24.34 -10.16
N ASP A 204 4.41 -24.34 -11.15
CA ASP A 204 5.17 -23.15 -11.56
C ASP A 204 4.35 -22.22 -12.46
N ASN A 205 4.92 -21.05 -12.79
CA ASN A 205 4.36 -20.08 -13.73
C ASN A 205 2.93 -19.60 -13.38
N GLY A 206 2.67 -19.26 -12.11
CA GLY A 206 1.36 -18.79 -11.65
C GLY A 206 0.78 -17.58 -12.40
N TRP A 207 1.65 -16.80 -13.04
CA TRP A 207 1.30 -15.65 -13.86
C TRP A 207 0.72 -16.02 -15.23
N LYS A 208 0.88 -17.27 -15.68
CA LYS A 208 0.50 -17.70 -17.02
C LYS A 208 -0.79 -18.51 -16.99
N TYR A 209 -1.91 -17.80 -17.12
CA TYR A 209 -3.25 -18.36 -16.99
C TYR A 209 -3.47 -19.62 -17.86
N GLU A 210 -3.02 -19.63 -19.12
CA GLU A 210 -3.25 -20.77 -20.02
C GLU A 210 -2.56 -22.04 -19.51
N THR A 211 -1.37 -21.91 -18.94
CA THR A 211 -0.64 -23.04 -18.34
C THR A 211 -1.39 -23.55 -17.12
N VAL A 212 -1.78 -22.64 -16.21
CA VAL A 212 -2.46 -22.98 -14.96
C VAL A 212 -3.84 -23.60 -15.23
N SER A 213 -4.65 -22.98 -16.08
CA SER A 213 -5.99 -23.47 -16.44
C SER A 213 -5.92 -24.84 -17.11
N SER A 214 -5.01 -25.02 -18.08
CA SER A 214 -4.87 -26.29 -18.79
C SER A 214 -4.47 -27.45 -17.86
N PHE A 215 -3.60 -27.19 -16.89
CA PHE A 215 -3.20 -28.18 -15.90
C PHE A 215 -4.40 -28.61 -15.04
N PHE A 216 -5.12 -27.67 -14.44
CA PHE A 216 -6.24 -28.00 -13.55
C PHE A 216 -7.42 -28.60 -14.30
N GLU A 217 -7.77 -28.07 -15.48
CA GLU A 217 -8.81 -28.66 -16.33
C GLU A 217 -8.46 -30.10 -16.70
N GLY A 218 -7.22 -30.36 -17.10
CA GLY A 218 -6.76 -31.71 -17.45
C GLY A 218 -6.84 -32.68 -16.27
N LEU A 219 -6.28 -32.28 -15.12
CA LEU A 219 -6.25 -33.08 -13.91
C LEU A 219 -7.65 -33.41 -13.39
N PHE A 220 -8.53 -32.42 -13.25
CA PHE A 220 -9.86 -32.64 -12.68
C PHE A 220 -10.82 -33.30 -13.67
N LYS A 221 -10.61 -33.15 -14.98
CA LYS A 221 -11.38 -33.86 -16.00
C LYS A 221 -11.08 -35.36 -16.03
N GLU A 222 -9.86 -35.77 -15.69
CA GLU A 222 -9.50 -37.20 -15.53
C GLU A 222 -10.40 -37.87 -14.47
N GLY A 223 -10.80 -37.12 -13.44
CA GLY A 223 -11.80 -37.54 -12.45
C GLY A 223 -11.25 -38.36 -11.27
N THR A 224 -10.01 -38.86 -11.36
CA THR A 224 -9.33 -39.56 -10.25
C THR A 224 -8.97 -38.61 -9.10
N VAL A 225 -8.55 -37.40 -9.44
CA VAL A 225 -8.34 -36.29 -8.51
C VAL A 225 -9.45 -35.27 -8.73
N THR A 226 -10.04 -34.79 -7.65
CA THR A 226 -11.13 -33.81 -7.67
C THR A 226 -10.73 -32.56 -6.90
N THR A 227 -11.48 -31.47 -7.10
CA THR A 227 -11.26 -30.22 -6.34
C THR A 227 -11.44 -30.39 -4.83
N ASP A 228 -12.18 -31.41 -4.38
CA ASP A 228 -12.39 -31.69 -2.95
C ASP A 228 -11.18 -32.37 -2.32
N ASP A 229 -10.28 -32.93 -3.13
CA ASP A 229 -9.04 -33.54 -2.65
C ASP A 229 -7.98 -32.50 -2.30
N VAL A 230 -8.10 -31.28 -2.83
CA VAL A 230 -7.15 -30.17 -2.68
C VAL A 230 -7.70 -29.10 -1.76
N ASP A 231 -6.94 -28.73 -0.74
CA ASP A 231 -7.34 -27.70 0.22
C ASP A 231 -6.95 -26.31 -0.27
N VAL A 232 -5.76 -26.16 -0.85
CA VAL A 232 -5.20 -24.86 -1.29
C VAL A 232 -4.37 -25.01 -2.58
N PHE A 233 -4.18 -23.90 -3.32
CA PHE A 233 -3.29 -23.86 -4.47
C PHE A 233 -2.04 -23.05 -4.17
N GLY A 234 -0.90 -23.51 -4.68
CA GLY A 234 0.38 -22.82 -4.59
C GLY A 234 0.95 -22.56 -5.98
N PHE A 235 1.54 -21.38 -6.16
CA PHE A 235 2.17 -21.02 -7.42
C PHE A 235 3.55 -20.42 -7.21
N SER A 236 4.50 -20.78 -8.08
CA SER A 236 5.77 -20.07 -8.19
C SER A 236 5.64 -18.85 -9.10
N PHE A 237 6.27 -17.75 -8.71
CA PHE A 237 6.25 -16.50 -9.45
C PHE A 237 7.58 -15.77 -9.34
N TYR A 238 8.33 -15.72 -10.44
CA TYR A 238 9.68 -15.18 -10.48
C TYR A 238 9.83 -14.13 -11.59
N PRO A 239 10.58 -13.03 -11.36
CA PRO A 239 10.69 -11.93 -12.31
C PRO A 239 11.73 -12.16 -13.41
N PHE A 240 12.54 -13.22 -13.33
CA PHE A 240 13.75 -13.41 -14.15
C PHE A 240 13.71 -14.55 -15.16
N TYR A 241 12.65 -15.38 -15.17
CA TYR A 241 12.50 -16.47 -16.15
C TYR A 241 11.70 -16.10 -17.39
N SER A 242 10.91 -15.02 -17.32
CA SER A 242 10.17 -14.47 -18.45
C SER A 242 9.86 -13.00 -18.21
N THR A 243 10.07 -12.15 -19.20
CA THR A 243 9.65 -10.74 -19.13
C THR A 243 8.12 -10.57 -19.18
N GLU A 244 7.38 -11.63 -19.48
CA GLU A 244 5.91 -11.65 -19.46
C GLU A 244 5.34 -11.94 -18.06
N ALA A 245 6.18 -12.33 -17.09
CA ALA A 245 5.80 -12.60 -15.71
C ALA A 245 5.56 -11.30 -14.91
N THR A 246 4.63 -10.47 -15.36
CA THR A 246 4.30 -9.18 -14.73
C THR A 246 3.32 -9.34 -13.57
N ILE A 247 3.23 -8.33 -12.69
CA ILE A 247 2.22 -8.28 -11.62
C ILE A 247 0.80 -8.30 -12.21
N ASP A 248 0.57 -7.64 -13.35
CA ASP A 248 -0.73 -7.66 -14.04
C ASP A 248 -1.08 -9.07 -14.55
N ALA A 249 -0.11 -9.80 -15.11
CA ALA A 249 -0.31 -11.17 -15.56
C ALA A 249 -0.63 -12.10 -14.38
N LEU A 250 0.09 -11.94 -13.26
CA LEU A 250 -0.21 -12.63 -12.01
C LEU A 250 -1.63 -12.32 -11.51
N THR A 251 -1.99 -11.04 -11.45
CA THR A 251 -3.32 -10.59 -11.00
C THR A 251 -4.42 -11.20 -11.85
N SER A 252 -4.29 -11.13 -13.17
CA SER A 252 -5.26 -11.66 -14.13
C SER A 252 -5.39 -13.18 -14.01
N SER A 253 -4.27 -13.90 -13.94
CA SER A 253 -4.26 -15.36 -13.83
C SER A 253 -4.90 -15.81 -12.52
N LEU A 254 -4.40 -15.31 -11.38
CA LEU A 254 -4.85 -15.75 -10.06
C LEU A 254 -6.30 -15.34 -9.77
N THR A 255 -6.77 -14.20 -10.27
CA THR A 255 -8.20 -13.80 -10.15
C THR A 255 -9.11 -14.81 -10.83
N GLN A 256 -8.79 -15.22 -12.07
CA GLN A 256 -9.58 -16.21 -12.80
C GLN A 256 -9.56 -17.58 -12.14
N ILE A 257 -8.41 -18.01 -11.61
CA ILE A 257 -8.27 -19.28 -10.89
C ILE A 257 -9.04 -19.25 -9.56
N ALA A 258 -8.92 -18.15 -8.80
CA ALA A 258 -9.68 -17.92 -7.59
C ALA A 258 -11.19 -17.97 -7.89
N ASP A 259 -11.62 -17.36 -8.98
CA ASP A 259 -13.03 -17.36 -9.37
C ASP A 259 -13.56 -18.71 -9.83
N THR A 260 -12.74 -19.49 -10.51
CA THR A 260 -13.14 -20.79 -11.07
C THR A 260 -13.24 -21.85 -9.98
N TYR A 261 -12.23 -21.94 -9.11
CA TYR A 261 -12.09 -23.07 -8.20
C TYR A 261 -12.46 -22.73 -6.75
N LYS A 262 -12.54 -21.44 -6.40
CA LYS A 262 -12.91 -20.97 -5.05
C LYS A 262 -12.03 -21.57 -3.94
N LYS A 263 -10.73 -21.72 -4.20
CA LYS A 263 -9.74 -22.24 -3.25
C LYS A 263 -8.79 -21.13 -2.79
N PRO A 264 -8.27 -21.18 -1.55
CA PRO A 264 -7.23 -20.27 -1.10
C PRO A 264 -5.96 -20.42 -1.94
N ILE A 265 -5.31 -19.31 -2.26
CA ILE A 265 -4.17 -19.22 -3.17
C ILE A 265 -2.94 -18.69 -2.42
N TYR A 266 -1.82 -19.38 -2.60
CA TYR A 266 -0.50 -18.96 -2.14
C TYR A 266 0.41 -18.66 -3.32
N VAL A 267 1.27 -17.66 -3.16
CA VAL A 267 2.54 -17.64 -3.91
C VAL A 267 3.55 -18.41 -3.08
N ALA A 268 3.81 -19.66 -3.48
CA ALA A 268 4.62 -20.61 -2.73
C ALA A 268 6.13 -20.35 -2.90
N GLU A 269 6.50 -19.66 -3.97
CA GLU A 269 7.88 -19.29 -4.24
C GLU A 269 7.97 -17.96 -5.01
N THR A 270 8.89 -17.08 -4.58
CA THR A 270 9.25 -15.86 -5.29
C THR A 270 10.60 -15.33 -4.84
N ASP A 271 11.22 -14.48 -5.66
CA ASP A 271 12.48 -13.79 -5.39
C ASP A 271 12.53 -12.44 -6.11
N TRP A 272 13.37 -11.53 -5.60
CA TRP A 272 13.79 -10.35 -6.34
C TRP A 272 15.29 -10.07 -6.13
N PRO A 273 16.03 -9.67 -7.17
CA PRO A 273 17.48 -9.52 -7.04
C PRO A 273 17.91 -8.24 -6.31
N THR A 274 19.00 -8.35 -5.54
CA THR A 274 19.82 -7.21 -5.12
C THR A 274 20.95 -6.90 -6.10
N GLU A 275 21.28 -7.85 -6.98
CA GLU A 275 22.24 -7.68 -8.05
C GLU A 275 21.81 -8.52 -9.25
N CYS A 276 21.55 -7.86 -10.39
CA CYS A 276 21.15 -8.51 -11.63
C CYS A 276 21.59 -7.69 -12.84
N THR A 277 22.67 -8.12 -13.51
CA THR A 277 23.24 -7.39 -14.65
C THR A 277 23.06 -8.08 -16.00
N LYS A 278 22.70 -9.37 -15.99
CA LYS A 278 22.77 -10.24 -17.18
C LYS A 278 21.48 -10.33 -17.98
N ILE A 279 20.35 -10.04 -17.35
CA ILE A 279 19.03 -10.27 -17.93
C ILE A 279 18.10 -9.09 -17.64
N LYS A 280 17.03 -9.00 -18.43
CA LYS A 280 15.93 -8.06 -18.18
C LYS A 280 14.90 -8.74 -17.27
N LEU A 281 14.48 -8.03 -16.23
CA LEU A 281 13.42 -8.46 -15.31
C LEU A 281 12.03 -8.13 -15.88
N SER A 282 11.00 -8.81 -15.37
CA SER A 282 9.60 -8.62 -15.77
C SER A 282 8.94 -7.37 -15.17
N ALA A 283 9.59 -6.73 -14.20
CA ALA A 283 9.14 -5.49 -13.56
C ALA A 283 10.30 -4.50 -13.41
N ASP A 284 9.95 -3.23 -13.14
CA ASP A 284 10.90 -2.12 -13.08
C ASP A 284 11.19 -1.65 -11.64
N TYR A 285 11.03 -2.53 -10.64
CA TYR A 285 11.46 -2.24 -9.27
C TYR A 285 12.99 -2.07 -9.20
N PRO A 286 13.54 -1.33 -8.24
CA PRO A 286 14.99 -1.19 -8.12
C PRO A 286 15.66 -2.53 -7.79
N VAL A 287 16.71 -2.92 -8.51
CA VAL A 287 17.55 -4.09 -8.16
C VAL A 287 18.35 -3.77 -6.89
N SER A 288 17.76 -4.07 -5.73
CA SER A 288 18.23 -3.68 -4.40
C SER A 288 17.35 -4.31 -3.31
N ALA A 289 17.76 -4.18 -2.05
CA ALA A 289 16.93 -4.57 -0.89
C ALA A 289 15.59 -3.80 -0.83
N ARG A 290 15.53 -2.57 -1.36
CA ARG A 290 14.27 -1.83 -1.45
C ARG A 290 13.32 -2.49 -2.45
N GLY A 291 13.78 -2.79 -3.67
CA GLY A 291 12.93 -3.42 -4.67
C GLY A 291 12.51 -4.85 -4.30
N GLN A 292 13.31 -5.56 -3.49
CA GLN A 292 12.87 -6.82 -2.87
C GLN A 292 11.59 -6.66 -2.07
N ARG A 293 11.49 -5.60 -1.26
CA ARG A 293 10.27 -5.31 -0.50
C ARG A 293 9.13 -4.87 -1.41
N GLU A 294 9.40 -3.98 -2.37
CA GLU A 294 8.37 -3.49 -3.29
C GLU A 294 7.76 -4.63 -4.13
N TRP A 295 8.58 -5.58 -4.58
CA TRP A 295 8.13 -6.79 -5.28
C TRP A 295 7.23 -7.66 -4.40
N VAL A 296 7.65 -7.95 -3.17
CA VAL A 296 6.89 -8.77 -2.22
C VAL A 296 5.58 -8.10 -1.82
N ILE A 297 5.58 -6.79 -1.57
CA ILE A 297 4.39 -5.99 -1.29
C ILE A 297 3.42 -6.06 -2.47
N ALA A 298 3.90 -5.88 -3.71
CA ALA A 298 3.05 -5.96 -4.89
C ALA A 298 2.37 -7.33 -5.03
N ILE A 299 3.07 -8.43 -4.76
CA ILE A 299 2.46 -9.77 -4.76
C ILE A 299 1.45 -9.92 -3.62
N MET A 300 1.75 -9.40 -2.43
CA MET A 300 0.81 -9.39 -1.32
C MET A 300 -0.46 -8.61 -1.66
N ASP A 301 -0.36 -7.50 -2.39
CA ASP A 301 -1.50 -6.71 -2.85
C ASP A 301 -2.34 -7.48 -3.87
N VAL A 302 -1.71 -8.24 -4.79
CA VAL A 302 -2.42 -9.18 -5.66
C VAL A 302 -3.22 -10.18 -4.84
N LEU A 303 -2.58 -10.83 -3.85
CA LEU A 303 -3.22 -11.83 -2.99
C LEU A 303 -4.38 -11.22 -2.20
N LYS A 304 -4.18 -10.04 -1.58
CA LYS A 304 -5.22 -9.31 -0.84
C LYS A 304 -6.40 -8.92 -1.74
N GLY A 305 -6.13 -8.61 -3.01
CA GLY A 305 -7.13 -8.25 -4.01
C GLY A 305 -7.90 -9.42 -4.63
N LEU A 306 -7.54 -10.68 -4.33
CA LEU A 306 -8.22 -11.84 -4.91
C LEU A 306 -9.70 -11.92 -4.47
N PRO A 307 -10.61 -12.33 -5.36
CA PRO A 307 -12.04 -12.35 -5.09
C PRO A 307 -12.37 -13.27 -3.90
N ASN A 308 -13.33 -12.83 -3.08
CA ASN A 308 -13.76 -13.51 -1.86
C ASN A 308 -12.66 -13.67 -0.79
N GLY A 309 -11.60 -12.86 -0.84
CA GLY A 309 -10.50 -12.93 0.13
C GLY A 309 -9.71 -14.22 0.05
N LEU A 310 -9.57 -14.79 -1.16
CA LEU A 310 -8.93 -16.09 -1.38
C LEU A 310 -7.41 -16.03 -1.39
N GLY A 311 -6.78 -14.86 -1.29
CA GLY A 311 -5.34 -14.78 -1.03
C GLY A 311 -5.01 -15.30 0.36
N ALA A 312 -4.09 -16.25 0.43
CA ALA A 312 -3.83 -17.03 1.65
C ALA A 312 -2.41 -16.88 2.18
N GLY A 313 -1.42 -16.63 1.32
CA GLY A 313 -0.06 -16.36 1.79
C GLY A 313 1.01 -16.30 0.71
N ILE A 314 2.21 -15.98 1.16
CA ILE A 314 3.40 -15.79 0.33
C ILE A 314 4.63 -16.37 1.02
N PHE A 315 5.52 -16.98 0.24
CA PHE A 315 6.80 -17.50 0.68
C PHE A 315 7.93 -16.99 -0.22
N TYR A 316 8.91 -16.30 0.36
CA TYR A 316 10.12 -15.89 -0.35
C TYR A 316 11.14 -17.03 -0.32
N TRP A 317 11.73 -17.35 -1.47
CA TRP A 317 12.53 -18.56 -1.63
C TRP A 317 13.99 -18.34 -1.21
N GLU A 318 14.50 -19.22 -0.34
CA GLU A 318 15.92 -19.34 0.04
C GLU A 318 16.69 -18.02 0.27
N PRO A 319 16.16 -17.09 1.08
CA PRO A 319 16.74 -15.76 1.26
C PRO A 319 18.16 -15.78 1.86
N SER A 320 18.56 -16.89 2.47
CA SER A 320 19.80 -17.06 3.23
C SER A 320 20.74 -18.13 2.65
N TYR A 321 20.52 -18.63 1.43
CA TYR A 321 21.37 -19.68 0.85
C TYR A 321 22.69 -19.11 0.29
N MET A 322 23.58 -18.72 1.18
CA MET A 322 24.78 -17.92 0.90
C MET A 322 25.73 -18.51 -0.16
N SER A 323 25.81 -19.84 -0.26
CA SER A 323 26.69 -20.51 -1.23
C SER A 323 26.14 -20.48 -2.66
N VAL A 324 24.86 -20.12 -2.85
CA VAL A 324 24.19 -20.06 -4.15
C VAL A 324 23.40 -18.75 -4.26
N PRO A 325 24.06 -17.58 -4.25
CA PRO A 325 23.37 -16.29 -4.14
C PRO A 325 22.41 -16.00 -5.29
N GLY A 326 22.72 -16.50 -6.50
CA GLY A 326 21.85 -16.37 -7.67
C GLY A 326 20.61 -17.27 -7.64
N LEU A 327 20.53 -18.23 -6.70
CA LEU A 327 19.33 -19.05 -6.47
C LEU A 327 18.81 -19.71 -7.78
N GLY A 328 19.73 -20.27 -8.58
CA GLY A 328 19.40 -20.89 -9.87
C GLY A 328 19.05 -19.92 -11.01
N SER A 329 18.81 -18.64 -10.70
CA SER A 329 18.56 -17.60 -11.70
C SER A 329 19.85 -17.13 -12.41
N ALA A 330 19.67 -16.30 -13.45
CA ALA A 330 20.80 -15.64 -14.12
C ALA A 330 21.30 -14.38 -13.38
N CYS A 331 20.58 -13.91 -12.35
CA CYS A 331 21.00 -12.79 -11.52
C CYS A 331 22.16 -13.19 -10.59
N GLU A 332 22.95 -12.21 -10.18
CA GLU A 332 24.11 -12.42 -9.31
C GLU A 332 23.71 -12.72 -7.87
N SER A 333 22.68 -12.04 -7.35
CA SER A 333 22.19 -12.26 -5.99
C SER A 333 20.70 -11.95 -5.83
N ASN A 334 19.98 -12.91 -5.26
CA ASN A 334 18.59 -12.80 -4.78
C ASN A 334 18.50 -12.87 -3.25
N LEU A 335 19.63 -12.97 -2.55
CA LEU A 335 19.67 -13.10 -1.10
C LEU A 335 19.13 -11.86 -0.39
N LEU A 336 18.63 -12.06 0.83
CA LEU A 336 18.30 -10.97 1.77
C LEU A 336 19.47 -10.65 2.70
N PHE A 337 20.68 -11.10 2.35
CA PHE A 337 21.91 -10.93 3.11
C PHE A 337 23.06 -10.47 2.23
N SER A 338 23.88 -9.57 2.77
CA SER A 338 25.24 -9.35 2.28
C SER A 338 26.18 -10.32 3.00
N VAL A 339 26.97 -11.08 2.24
CA VAL A 339 27.80 -12.17 2.80
C VAL A 339 29.27 -11.79 2.74
N ASN A 340 29.97 -11.92 3.87
CA ASN A 340 31.41 -11.77 3.99
C ASN A 340 32.07 -13.13 4.25
N TRP A 341 32.98 -13.52 3.35
CA TRP A 341 33.73 -14.77 3.37
C TRP A 341 35.20 -14.61 3.81
N ASP A 342 35.64 -13.40 4.18
CA ASP A 342 37.04 -13.09 4.47
C ASP A 342 37.61 -13.89 5.66
N GLU A 343 36.74 -14.34 6.58
CA GLU A 343 37.11 -15.05 7.81
C GLU A 343 36.80 -16.56 7.78
N TRP A 344 36.68 -17.17 6.59
CA TRP A 344 36.37 -18.60 6.46
C TRP A 344 37.27 -19.49 7.35
N PRO A 345 36.70 -20.44 8.14
CA PRO A 345 35.36 -21.01 8.00
C PRO A 345 34.21 -20.23 8.64
N ASP A 346 34.47 -19.13 9.35
CA ASP A 346 33.42 -18.28 9.91
C ASP A 346 32.93 -17.30 8.83
N THR A 347 31.69 -17.49 8.37
CA THR A 347 31.08 -16.68 7.32
C THR A 347 30.05 -15.75 7.94
N TYR A 348 30.14 -14.45 7.67
CA TYR A 348 29.23 -13.46 8.27
C TYR A 348 28.19 -12.99 7.27
N ALA A 349 26.92 -13.28 7.56
CA ALA A 349 25.79 -12.89 6.74
C ALA A 349 25.07 -11.72 7.40
N LYS A 350 25.25 -10.51 6.88
CA LYS A 350 24.56 -9.32 7.36
C LYS A 350 23.23 -9.14 6.65
N ALA A 351 22.14 -9.16 7.41
CA ALA A 351 20.79 -8.93 6.88
C ALA A 351 20.71 -7.59 6.15
N LEU A 352 20.05 -7.60 5.01
CA LEU A 352 19.63 -6.41 4.29
C LEU A 352 18.29 -5.91 4.86
N SER A 353 17.92 -4.67 4.58
CA SER A 353 16.64 -4.10 5.03
C SER A 353 15.40 -4.85 4.50
N SER A 354 15.57 -5.68 3.47
CA SER A 354 14.53 -6.48 2.86
C SER A 354 14.00 -7.61 3.74
N VAL A 355 14.73 -8.02 4.80
CA VAL A 355 14.22 -9.01 5.77
C VAL A 355 12.93 -8.55 6.46
N TYR A 356 12.65 -7.24 6.48
CA TYR A 356 11.41 -6.64 7.02
C TYR A 356 10.29 -6.48 5.99
N MET A 357 10.18 -7.39 5.03
CA MET A 357 9.19 -7.34 3.95
C MET A 357 7.75 -7.61 4.41
N PHE A 358 7.55 -8.24 5.58
CA PHE A 358 6.24 -8.73 6.02
C PHE A 358 5.61 -7.93 7.17
N THR A 359 6.34 -7.02 7.80
CA THR A 359 5.82 -6.20 8.90
C THR A 359 4.78 -5.19 8.41
N GLU A 360 3.55 -5.34 8.87
CA GLU A 360 2.57 -4.26 9.05
C GLU A 360 2.74 -3.81 10.51
N SER A 361 3.06 -2.54 10.79
CA SER A 361 3.45 -2.19 12.17
C SER A 361 2.23 -2.23 13.11
N ASN A 362 2.30 -3.06 14.17
CA ASN A 362 1.68 -2.76 15.46
C ASN A 362 2.44 -3.49 16.59
N SER A 363 2.75 -2.72 17.64
CA SER A 363 3.46 -2.95 18.92
C SER A 363 3.39 -4.35 19.57
N THR A 364 4.34 -4.82 20.41
CA THR A 364 4.71 -4.26 21.74
C THR A 364 5.93 -4.98 22.38
N GLU A 365 6.63 -4.30 23.29
CA GLU A 365 7.56 -4.75 24.37
C GLU A 365 9.03 -5.15 24.04
N GLN A 366 9.97 -4.23 24.30
CA GLN A 366 10.87 -4.26 25.47
C GLN A 366 11.88 -3.08 25.42
N GLN A 367 11.55 -1.98 26.08
CA GLN A 367 12.56 -1.06 26.61
C GLN A 367 12.95 -1.54 28.01
N GLN A 368 14.13 -2.14 28.16
CA GLN A 368 14.91 -2.11 29.39
C GLN A 368 16.36 -2.51 29.08
N GLY A 369 17.27 -1.53 29.09
CA GLY A 369 18.67 -1.80 28.77
C GLY A 369 19.62 -0.61 28.73
N GLN A 370 19.53 0.26 29.74
CA GLN A 370 20.65 1.06 30.28
C GLN A 370 21.64 1.74 29.30
N ALA A 371 21.44 3.05 29.13
CA ALA A 371 22.54 3.98 28.92
C ALA A 371 23.45 4.00 30.17
N GLN A 372 24.73 3.63 30.02
CA GLN A 372 25.78 4.09 30.92
C GLN A 372 27.16 4.07 30.25
N GLN A 373 27.87 5.19 30.45
CA GLN A 373 29.29 5.47 30.19
C GLN A 373 29.65 5.79 28.72
N SER A 374 30.29 6.93 28.40
CA SER A 374 31.38 7.57 29.11
C SER A 374 31.44 9.09 28.87
N GLN A 375 31.71 9.83 29.95
CA GLN A 375 32.33 11.16 29.90
C GLN A 375 33.84 10.98 29.90
N THR A 376 34.58 11.85 29.21
CA THR A 376 35.81 12.47 29.75
C THR A 376 36.23 13.72 28.96
N THR A 377 36.47 14.82 29.72
CA THR A 377 37.53 15.87 29.60
C THR A 377 37.55 16.78 28.35
N ASP A 378 37.79 18.10 28.38
CA ASP A 378 38.25 19.03 29.40
C ASP A 378 37.93 20.51 29.02
N SER A 379 37.69 21.29 30.08
CA SER A 379 37.59 22.76 30.33
C SER A 379 38.63 23.74 29.68
N PRO A 380 38.61 25.10 29.90
CA PRO A 380 37.56 26.01 30.46
C PRO A 380 37.51 27.52 29.99
N VAL A 381 36.54 28.26 30.60
CA VAL A 381 36.48 29.70 31.02
C VAL A 381 36.34 30.84 29.98
N ASN A 382 35.21 31.57 30.02
CA ASN A 382 35.19 32.99 30.44
C ASN A 382 33.80 33.53 30.84
N GLN A 383 33.82 34.54 31.73
CA GLN A 383 32.71 35.06 32.56
C GLN A 383 31.92 36.24 31.96
N ALA A 384 30.64 36.34 32.39
CA ALA A 384 29.82 37.52 32.75
C ALA A 384 29.49 38.57 31.64
N GLN A 385 28.37 39.30 31.59
CA GLN A 385 27.44 39.82 32.60
C GLN A 385 26.01 40.00 32.04
N THR A 386 25.05 40.02 32.98
CA THR A 386 23.62 40.35 32.88
C THR A 386 23.35 41.85 32.82
N GLU A 387 22.26 42.28 32.17
CA GLU A 387 21.48 43.45 32.61
C GLU A 387 19.99 43.36 32.20
N VAL A 388 19.13 43.83 33.11
CA VAL A 388 17.66 43.79 33.11
C VAL A 388 17.16 45.21 33.32
N VAL A 389 16.21 45.72 32.53
CA VAL A 389 15.23 46.79 32.89
C VAL A 389 14.01 46.64 31.96
N LYS A 390 12.82 46.24 32.41
CA LYS A 390 11.70 46.94 33.10
C LYS A 390 10.94 48.03 32.29
N GLN A 391 9.71 47.62 32.00
CA GLN A 391 8.42 48.25 31.65
C GLN A 391 8.05 49.54 32.41
N GLU A 392 7.29 50.43 31.77
CA GLU A 392 6.31 51.31 32.45
C GLU A 392 5.13 51.73 31.56
N ASP A 393 3.99 51.89 32.23
CA ASP A 393 2.60 52.05 31.79
C ASP A 393 2.19 53.54 31.66
N GLY A 394 1.04 53.84 31.03
CA GLY A 394 0.40 55.15 31.22
C GLY A 394 -0.77 55.49 30.29
N SER A 395 -1.98 55.47 30.84
CA SER A 395 -3.26 55.80 30.20
C SER A 395 -3.84 57.15 30.67
N SER A 396 -4.67 57.82 29.84
CA SER A 396 -6.02 58.33 30.21
C SER A 396 -6.64 59.28 29.17
N MET A 397 -7.98 59.21 29.08
CA MET A 397 -8.93 59.92 28.20
C MET A 397 -9.19 61.39 28.60
N PHE A 398 -9.74 62.20 27.69
CA PHE A 398 -11.02 62.93 27.89
C PHE A 398 -11.65 63.42 26.56
N ALA A 399 -12.98 63.45 26.54
CA ALA A 399 -13.87 63.64 25.40
C ALA A 399 -14.27 65.11 25.12
N GLN A 400 -14.72 65.43 23.90
CA GLN A 400 -15.96 66.18 23.64
C GLN A 400 -16.37 66.26 22.15
N THR A 401 -17.69 66.38 21.97
CA THR A 401 -18.59 66.15 20.83
C THR A 401 -18.68 67.33 19.84
N LEU A 402 -18.86 67.09 18.52
CA LEU A 402 -19.98 67.64 17.71
C LEU A 402 -20.00 67.07 16.26
N LEU A 403 -21.22 66.83 15.77
CA LEU A 403 -21.60 66.30 14.45
C LEU A 403 -21.25 67.23 13.28
N TRP A 404 -20.84 66.65 12.14
CA TRP A 404 -21.12 67.17 10.79
C TRP A 404 -21.39 66.00 9.83
N THR A 405 -22.56 66.03 9.20
CA THR A 405 -22.94 65.18 8.07
C THR A 405 -22.14 65.56 6.83
N GLY A 406 -21.41 64.62 6.24
CA GLY A 406 -20.76 64.76 4.94
C GLY A 406 -20.64 63.38 4.31
N ALA A 407 -21.23 63.23 3.12
CA ALA A 407 -21.23 61.98 2.36
C ALA A 407 -19.81 61.45 2.13
N CYS A 408 -19.49 60.30 2.70
CA CYS A 408 -18.34 59.51 2.29
C CYS A 408 -18.77 58.58 1.15
N MET A 409 -18.28 58.86 -0.06
CA MET A 409 -18.00 57.80 -1.02
C MET A 409 -17.17 56.74 -0.29
N VAL A 410 -17.74 55.55 -0.10
CA VAL A 410 -16.95 54.37 0.23
C VAL A 410 -16.26 53.96 -1.06
N THR A 411 -15.01 54.38 -1.24
CA THR A 411 -14.09 53.66 -2.10
C THR A 411 -13.90 52.28 -1.46
N VAL A 412 -14.56 51.27 -2.03
CA VAL A 412 -14.22 49.87 -1.77
C VAL A 412 -12.84 49.67 -2.36
N LEU A 413 -11.80 49.83 -1.53
CA LEU A 413 -10.50 49.26 -1.82
C LEU A 413 -10.69 47.76 -1.75
N GLY A 414 -10.78 47.10 -2.91
CA GLY A 414 -10.76 45.64 -3.02
C GLY A 414 -9.42 45.15 -2.48
N GLY A 415 -9.40 44.71 -1.23
CA GLY A 415 -8.23 44.07 -0.64
C GLY A 415 -7.99 42.74 -1.32
N VAL A 416 -6.77 42.52 -1.79
CA VAL A 416 -6.30 41.20 -2.22
C VAL A 416 -6.37 40.29 -0.98
N GLN A 417 -7.19 39.25 -1.04
CA GLN A 417 -7.24 38.25 0.01
C GLN A 417 -5.94 37.42 -0.06
N ALA A 418 -5.29 37.22 1.08
CA ALA A 418 -4.10 36.37 1.13
C ALA A 418 -4.46 34.92 0.72
N LEU A 419 -3.61 34.30 -0.09
CA LEU A 419 -3.79 32.90 -0.48
C LEU A 419 -3.73 31.97 0.73
N THR A 420 -4.63 30.98 0.73
CA THR A 420 -4.55 29.80 1.59
C THR A 420 -3.41 28.91 1.11
N LYS A 421 -2.56 28.41 2.01
CA LYS A 421 -1.33 27.70 1.64
C LYS A 421 -1.23 26.40 2.42
N GLY A 422 -1.29 25.28 1.72
CA GLY A 422 -1.36 23.99 2.38
C GLY A 422 -0.57 22.87 1.73
N HIS A 423 -0.58 21.76 2.44
CA HIS A 423 -0.09 20.46 1.96
C HIS A 423 -1.19 19.42 2.19
N ASP A 424 -1.26 18.41 1.33
CA ASP A 424 -1.97 17.17 1.66
C ASP A 424 -1.11 16.33 2.59
N LEU A 425 -1.62 16.00 3.78
CA LEU A 425 -0.87 15.29 4.81
C LEU A 425 -1.60 14.03 5.29
N SER A 426 -2.38 13.41 4.41
CA SER A 426 -3.20 12.25 4.76
C SER A 426 -2.35 11.04 5.18
N SER A 427 -1.18 10.85 4.56
CA SER A 427 -0.28 9.73 4.84
C SER A 427 0.48 9.81 6.17
N ILE A 428 0.42 10.93 6.91
CA ILE A 428 1.33 11.15 8.05
C ILE A 428 1.24 10.09 9.15
N PRO A 429 0.06 9.74 9.70
CA PRO A 429 -0.03 8.66 10.66
C PRO A 429 0.50 7.32 10.14
N LEU A 430 0.29 7.01 8.86
CA LEU A 430 0.83 5.82 8.20
C LEU A 430 2.37 5.85 8.20
N MET A 431 2.96 6.99 7.83
CA MET A 431 4.42 7.14 7.79
C MET A 431 5.04 7.05 9.18
N GLU A 432 4.45 7.71 10.17
CA GLU A 432 4.97 7.71 11.54
C GLU A 432 4.81 6.35 12.22
N LYS A 433 3.64 5.70 12.08
CA LYS A 433 3.37 4.42 12.74
C LYS A 433 3.99 3.26 11.97
N GLU A 434 3.65 3.15 10.69
CA GLU A 434 4.03 2.00 9.87
C GLU A 434 5.39 2.09 9.27
N LYS A 435 5.86 3.30 8.98
CA LYS A 435 7.18 3.52 8.43
C LYS A 435 8.21 3.97 9.48
N GLY A 436 7.81 4.08 10.75
CA GLY A 436 8.66 4.56 11.84
C GLY A 436 9.31 5.92 11.53
N ALA A 437 8.62 6.77 10.78
CA ALA A 437 9.14 8.03 10.32
C ALA A 437 9.38 8.99 11.48
N THR A 438 10.63 9.42 11.62
CA THR A 438 11.05 10.54 12.46
C THR A 438 11.43 11.71 11.57
N TRP A 439 10.81 12.86 11.81
CA TRP A 439 10.94 14.04 10.96
C TRP A 439 12.02 14.99 11.49
N TYR A 440 12.89 15.42 10.59
CA TYR A 440 13.96 16.38 10.86
C TYR A 440 13.78 17.62 9.99
N SER A 441 13.91 18.79 10.60
CA SER A 441 13.94 20.08 9.89
C SER A 441 15.13 20.18 8.94
N THR A 442 15.16 21.24 8.12
CA THR A 442 16.28 21.57 7.21
C THR A 442 17.62 21.75 7.95
N SER A 443 17.58 22.02 9.25
CA SER A 443 18.77 22.13 10.12
C SER A 443 19.22 20.80 10.74
N GLY A 444 18.53 19.70 10.46
CA GLY A 444 18.79 18.38 11.06
C GLY A 444 18.23 18.22 12.47
N LYS A 445 17.38 19.14 12.93
CA LYS A 445 16.71 19.04 14.24
C LYS A 445 15.38 18.31 14.12
N GLU A 446 15.19 17.28 14.94
CA GLU A 446 13.91 16.57 15.08
C GLU A 446 12.78 17.54 15.48
N ALA A 447 11.66 17.47 14.76
CA ALA A 447 10.47 18.27 15.03
C ALA A 447 9.23 17.59 14.46
N ALA A 448 8.07 17.80 15.08
CA ALA A 448 6.81 17.33 14.53
C ALA A 448 6.57 17.96 13.13
N ILE A 449 5.99 17.19 12.20
CA ILE A 449 5.88 17.61 10.80
C ILE A 449 5.05 18.89 10.64
N GLU A 450 4.06 19.09 11.51
CA GLU A 450 3.27 20.31 11.63
C GLU A 450 4.16 21.53 11.78
N ASN A 451 5.19 21.43 12.62
CA ASN A 451 6.08 22.55 12.89
C ASN A 451 7.01 22.79 11.71
N ILE A 452 7.51 21.72 11.07
CA ILE A 452 8.41 21.84 9.92
C ILE A 452 7.72 22.56 8.76
N LEU A 453 6.50 22.13 8.42
CA LEU A 453 5.72 22.74 7.32
C LEU A 453 5.09 24.07 7.73
N GLY A 454 4.70 24.22 9.01
CA GLY A 454 4.19 25.48 9.57
C GLY A 454 5.22 26.59 9.58
N ASP A 455 6.44 26.32 10.04
CA ASP A 455 7.59 27.25 9.94
C ASP A 455 7.88 27.59 8.47
N GLY A 456 7.58 26.66 7.57
CA GLY A 456 7.65 26.82 6.12
C GLY A 456 6.53 27.66 5.50
N GLY A 457 5.55 28.11 6.30
CA GLY A 457 4.46 29.01 5.91
C GLY A 457 3.12 28.34 5.59
N MET A 458 2.97 27.04 5.87
CA MET A 458 1.69 26.34 5.81
C MET A 458 0.68 26.94 6.79
N ASP A 459 -0.57 27.17 6.35
CA ASP A 459 -1.68 27.63 7.21
C ASP A 459 -2.88 26.67 7.21
N SER A 460 -2.91 25.72 6.27
CA SER A 460 -4.02 24.81 6.05
C SER A 460 -3.53 23.42 5.68
N VAL A 461 -4.31 22.39 6.02
CA VAL A 461 -3.99 21.00 5.71
C VAL A 461 -5.14 20.39 4.92
N ARG A 462 -4.81 19.77 3.79
CA ARG A 462 -5.73 18.92 3.03
C ARG A 462 -5.65 17.49 3.56
N LEU A 463 -6.80 16.87 3.77
CA LEU A 463 -6.92 15.50 4.25
C LEU A 463 -7.95 14.74 3.39
N ARG A 464 -7.56 13.58 2.87
CA ARG A 464 -8.45 12.68 2.15
C ARG A 464 -9.26 11.82 3.12
N LEU A 465 -10.46 11.48 2.70
CA LEU A 465 -11.35 10.56 3.42
C LEU A 465 -11.95 9.55 2.43
N TRP A 466 -11.74 8.26 2.68
CA TRP A 466 -12.37 7.16 1.95
C TRP A 466 -13.60 6.65 2.70
N THR A 467 -14.52 5.98 2.00
CA THR A 467 -15.72 5.39 2.60
C THR A 467 -15.44 4.10 3.38
N GLY A 468 -14.30 3.47 3.08
CA GLY A 468 -13.82 2.22 3.65
C GLY A 468 -12.30 2.09 3.48
N GLY A 469 -11.73 0.92 3.75
CA GLY A 469 -10.31 0.65 3.53
C GLY A 469 -9.37 1.42 4.46
N GLU A 470 -8.33 2.04 3.89
CA GLU A 470 -7.43 2.98 4.57
C GLU A 470 -8.05 4.40 4.60
N TYR A 471 -7.50 5.33 5.37
CA TYR A 471 -7.99 6.73 5.41
C TYR A 471 -9.49 6.88 5.75
N THR A 472 -10.02 6.00 6.61
CA THR A 472 -11.42 6.01 7.06
C THR A 472 -11.75 7.22 7.94
N LEU A 473 -13.04 7.40 8.27
CA LEU A 473 -13.50 8.48 9.14
C LEU A 473 -12.74 8.55 10.48
N ASP A 474 -12.54 7.41 11.15
CA ASP A 474 -11.84 7.38 12.44
C ASP A 474 -10.37 7.80 12.30
N TYR A 475 -9.71 7.35 11.23
CA TYR A 475 -8.33 7.72 10.91
C TYR A 475 -8.23 9.23 10.63
N THR A 476 -9.04 9.71 9.69
CA THR A 476 -8.95 11.08 9.18
C THR A 476 -9.43 12.09 10.21
N LEU A 477 -10.46 11.78 11.01
CA LEU A 477 -10.92 12.65 12.10
C LEU A 477 -9.85 12.81 13.18
N ALA A 478 -9.19 11.72 13.59
CA ALA A 478 -8.10 11.81 14.57
C ALA A 478 -6.93 12.68 14.06
N LEU A 479 -6.61 12.59 12.77
CA LEU A 479 -5.60 13.41 12.13
C LEU A 479 -6.04 14.89 12.01
N ALA A 480 -7.28 15.13 11.63
CA ALA A 480 -7.85 16.47 11.56
C ALA A 480 -7.87 17.16 12.94
N GLN A 481 -8.19 16.42 14.01
CA GLN A 481 -8.09 16.91 15.38
C GLN A 481 -6.66 17.31 15.75
N ARG A 482 -5.66 16.51 15.33
CA ARG A 482 -4.23 16.80 15.56
C ARG A 482 -3.83 18.12 14.91
N PHE A 483 -4.15 18.33 13.63
CA PHE A 483 -3.81 19.56 12.91
C PHE A 483 -4.63 20.77 13.38
N SER A 484 -5.94 20.60 13.63
CA SER A 484 -6.81 21.66 14.17
C SER A 484 -6.32 22.15 15.53
N LYS A 485 -5.91 21.23 16.42
CA LYS A 485 -5.32 21.58 17.72
C LYS A 485 -3.99 22.34 17.58
N ALA A 486 -3.24 22.10 16.51
CA ALA A 486 -2.02 22.83 16.18
C ALA A 486 -2.31 24.20 15.51
N GLY A 487 -3.58 24.53 15.25
CA GLY A 487 -4.01 25.82 14.72
C GLY A 487 -4.16 25.88 13.20
N TYR A 488 -4.09 24.74 12.51
CA TYR A 488 -4.27 24.69 11.06
C TYR A 488 -5.74 24.59 10.68
N LYS A 489 -6.08 25.25 9.57
CA LYS A 489 -7.37 25.10 8.89
C LYS A 489 -7.47 23.74 8.21
N ILE A 490 -8.67 23.18 8.16
CA ILE A 490 -8.88 21.84 7.58
C ILE A 490 -9.62 21.95 6.25
N TYR A 491 -8.97 21.45 5.20
CA TYR A 491 -9.60 21.11 3.93
C TYR A 491 -9.84 19.59 3.93
N LEU A 492 -11.11 19.17 4.03
CA LEU A 492 -11.49 17.78 3.86
C LEU A 492 -11.82 17.50 2.41
N ASP A 493 -11.16 16.49 1.84
CA ASP A 493 -11.45 15.98 0.51
C ASP A 493 -12.12 14.59 0.62
N MET A 494 -13.38 14.51 0.17
CA MET A 494 -14.17 13.29 0.26
C MET A 494 -14.02 12.46 -1.01
N HIS A 495 -13.26 11.37 -0.93
CA HIS A 495 -13.26 10.35 -1.97
C HIS A 495 -14.49 9.46 -1.74
N PHE A 496 -15.45 9.50 -2.66
CA PHE A 496 -16.64 8.63 -2.61
C PHE A 496 -16.32 7.23 -3.13
N SER A 497 -15.31 6.58 -2.56
CA SER A 497 -14.87 5.20 -2.85
C SER A 497 -14.23 4.58 -1.60
N ASP A 498 -14.23 3.24 -1.53
CA ASP A 498 -13.56 2.47 -0.46
C ASP A 498 -12.03 2.45 -0.63
N THR A 499 -11.52 2.95 -1.76
CA THR A 499 -10.10 2.98 -2.11
C THR A 499 -9.76 4.27 -2.86
N TRP A 500 -8.57 4.32 -3.46
CA TRP A 500 -8.11 5.40 -4.33
C TRP A 500 -9.19 5.86 -5.32
N ALA A 501 -9.32 7.18 -5.47
CA ALA A 501 -10.24 7.77 -6.43
C ALA A 501 -9.56 8.90 -7.20
N ASP A 502 -9.60 8.83 -8.53
CA ASP A 502 -9.00 9.75 -9.48
C ASP A 502 -9.89 9.84 -10.75
N PRO A 503 -9.52 10.59 -11.81
CA PRO A 503 -10.37 10.70 -13.00
C PRO A 503 -10.72 9.35 -13.67
N SER A 504 -9.90 8.32 -13.46
CA SER A 504 -10.01 6.99 -14.05
C SER A 504 -10.63 5.95 -13.12
N ASP A 505 -10.48 6.07 -11.80
CA ASP A 505 -11.08 5.21 -10.78
C ASP A 505 -12.02 5.99 -9.85
N GLN A 506 -13.29 5.58 -9.80
CA GLN A 506 -14.33 6.18 -8.96
C GLN A 506 -15.36 5.12 -8.56
N SER A 507 -14.91 3.91 -8.21
CA SER A 507 -15.79 2.78 -7.89
C SER A 507 -16.80 3.11 -6.78
N ILE A 508 -18.04 2.61 -6.93
CA ILE A 508 -19.08 2.71 -5.88
C ILE A 508 -18.60 1.96 -4.62
N PRO A 509 -18.69 2.55 -3.42
CA PRO A 509 -18.42 1.87 -2.17
C PRO A 509 -19.22 0.57 -2.05
N SER A 510 -18.56 -0.50 -1.61
CA SER A 510 -19.15 -1.84 -1.50
C SER A 510 -20.36 -1.92 -0.55
N SER A 511 -20.49 -0.95 0.34
CA SER A 511 -21.57 -0.86 1.33
C SER A 511 -22.79 -0.08 0.86
N TRP A 512 -22.74 0.58 -0.31
CA TRP A 512 -23.81 1.46 -0.79
C TRP A 512 -24.73 0.72 -1.76
N ASP A 513 -26.02 1.08 -1.75
CA ASP A 513 -27.02 0.47 -2.62
C ASP A 513 -27.00 1.12 -4.02
N ASP A 514 -26.54 0.35 -5.01
CA ASP A 514 -26.40 0.76 -6.40
C ASP A 514 -27.61 0.37 -7.28
N THR A 515 -28.76 0.02 -6.69
CA THR A 515 -29.96 -0.39 -7.44
C THR A 515 -30.52 0.71 -8.32
N SER A 516 -30.34 1.98 -7.95
CA SER A 516 -30.75 3.14 -8.73
C SER A 516 -29.96 4.39 -8.34
N VAL A 517 -29.94 5.39 -9.23
CA VAL A 517 -29.34 6.70 -8.93
C VAL A 517 -29.98 7.39 -7.73
N ASP A 518 -31.29 7.22 -7.52
CA ASP A 518 -32.01 7.82 -6.40
C ASP A 518 -31.64 7.18 -5.07
N THR A 519 -31.48 5.85 -5.04
CA THR A 519 -31.02 5.13 -3.84
C THR A 519 -29.59 5.54 -3.49
N LEU A 520 -28.71 5.52 -4.49
CA LEU A 520 -27.31 5.89 -4.32
C LEU A 520 -27.15 7.36 -3.89
N ALA A 521 -27.99 8.26 -4.41
CA ALA A 521 -28.04 9.66 -4.00
C ALA A 521 -28.45 9.80 -2.52
N ALA A 522 -29.41 9.00 -2.05
CA ALA A 522 -29.82 9.01 -0.65
C ALA A 522 -28.70 8.51 0.28
N ASP A 523 -27.99 7.44 -0.09
CA ASP A 523 -26.84 6.93 0.66
C ASP A 523 -25.70 7.96 0.72
N LEU A 524 -25.39 8.58 -0.42
CA LEU A 524 -24.39 9.64 -0.51
C LEU A 524 -24.74 10.87 0.36
N GLN A 525 -25.99 11.33 0.31
CA GLN A 525 -26.49 12.42 1.14
C GLN A 525 -26.36 12.08 2.64
N ALA A 526 -26.78 10.86 3.03
CA ALA A 526 -26.70 10.40 4.41
C ALA A 526 -25.24 10.30 4.89
N TYR A 527 -24.35 9.77 4.04
CA TYR A 527 -22.93 9.67 4.34
C TYR A 527 -22.30 11.03 4.60
N VAL A 528 -22.46 11.99 3.67
CA VAL A 528 -21.95 13.36 3.83
C VAL A 528 -22.51 14.01 5.11
N THR A 529 -23.81 13.86 5.37
CA THR A 529 -24.44 14.40 6.59
C THR A 529 -23.79 13.83 7.85
N SER A 530 -23.64 12.51 7.91
CA SER A 530 -23.11 11.81 9.08
C SER A 530 -21.64 12.13 9.32
N THR A 531 -20.84 12.18 8.26
CA THR A 531 -19.41 12.52 8.32
C THR A 531 -19.19 13.92 8.87
N LEU A 532 -19.87 14.93 8.33
CA LEU A 532 -19.69 16.32 8.77
C LEU A 532 -20.15 16.53 10.22
N LYS A 533 -21.19 15.82 10.64
CA LYS A 533 -21.59 15.78 12.05
C LYS A 533 -20.50 15.17 12.93
N SER A 534 -19.88 14.06 12.52
CA SER A 534 -18.78 13.45 13.26
C SER A 534 -17.59 14.39 13.41
N PHE A 535 -17.25 15.19 12.39
CA PHE A 535 -16.23 16.24 12.52
C PHE A 535 -16.63 17.33 13.51
N THR A 536 -17.90 17.78 13.45
CA THR A 536 -18.45 18.77 14.39
C THR A 536 -18.42 18.25 15.82
N ASP A 537 -18.89 17.04 16.06
CA ASP A 537 -18.92 16.37 17.36
C ASP A 537 -17.49 16.09 17.87
N GLY A 538 -16.56 15.83 16.95
CA GLY A 538 -15.13 15.72 17.21
C GLY A 538 -14.42 17.05 17.48
N GLY A 539 -15.14 18.18 17.42
CA GLY A 539 -14.60 19.52 17.69
C GLY A 539 -13.69 20.07 16.58
N VAL A 540 -13.84 19.58 15.35
CA VAL A 540 -13.08 20.04 14.17
C VAL A 540 -13.98 20.90 13.28
N GLU A 541 -13.53 22.12 13.00
CA GLU A 541 -14.14 23.00 12.01
C GLU A 541 -13.49 22.73 10.64
N LEU A 542 -14.33 22.61 9.61
CA LEU A 542 -13.88 22.44 8.23
C LEU A 542 -13.98 23.79 7.49
N ASP A 543 -12.87 24.27 6.95
CA ASP A 543 -12.81 25.51 6.17
C ASP A 543 -13.24 25.26 4.71
N ILE A 544 -12.78 24.13 4.16
CA ILE A 544 -13.02 23.70 2.78
C ILE A 544 -13.48 22.24 2.80
N LEU A 545 -14.48 21.93 1.97
CA LEU A 545 -14.96 20.59 1.74
C LEU A 545 -15.04 20.34 0.23
N SER A 546 -14.27 19.40 -0.30
CA SER A 546 -14.49 18.92 -1.67
C SER A 546 -15.44 17.73 -1.66
N LEU A 547 -16.44 17.79 -2.54
CA LEU A 547 -17.41 16.71 -2.75
C LEU A 547 -16.95 15.86 -3.93
N GLY A 548 -15.99 14.99 -3.68
CA GLY A 548 -15.30 14.17 -4.66
C GLY A 548 -13.90 14.68 -4.98
N ASN A 549 -13.00 13.76 -5.33
CA ASN A 549 -11.64 14.05 -5.80
C ASN A 549 -11.58 13.95 -7.33
N GLU A 550 -11.08 14.99 -7.99
CA GLU A 550 -10.80 15.02 -9.44
C GLU A 550 -11.91 14.46 -10.35
N ILE A 551 -13.14 14.97 -10.18
CA ILE A 551 -14.37 14.34 -10.69
C ILE A 551 -14.71 14.67 -12.15
N THR A 552 -13.70 14.90 -12.99
CA THR A 552 -13.86 15.36 -14.39
C THR A 552 -14.73 14.43 -15.24
N ASN A 553 -14.73 13.13 -14.91
CA ASN A 553 -15.52 12.10 -15.56
C ASN A 553 -16.72 11.64 -14.71
N GLY A 554 -17.04 12.38 -13.64
CA GLY A 554 -18.03 12.04 -12.63
C GLY A 554 -17.43 11.27 -11.45
N PHE A 555 -18.27 10.69 -10.60
CA PHE A 555 -17.88 9.80 -9.51
C PHE A 555 -18.89 8.64 -9.36
N LEU A 556 -18.61 7.64 -8.52
CA LEU A 556 -19.51 6.50 -8.25
C LEU A 556 -19.88 5.72 -9.53
N TYR A 557 -18.87 5.17 -10.19
CA TYR A 557 -19.01 4.41 -11.43
C TYR A 557 -19.67 3.03 -11.23
N PRO A 558 -20.50 2.59 -12.19
CA PRO A 558 -20.77 3.22 -13.48
C PRO A 558 -21.90 4.27 -13.44
N ILE A 559 -22.67 4.37 -12.34
CA ILE A 559 -23.93 5.13 -12.30
C ILE A 559 -23.70 6.64 -12.47
N GLY A 560 -22.74 7.21 -11.73
CA GLY A 560 -22.42 8.62 -11.80
C GLY A 560 -21.33 8.98 -12.83
N LYS A 561 -20.95 8.03 -13.71
CA LYS A 561 -19.98 8.30 -14.78
C LYS A 561 -20.61 9.17 -15.87
N ILE A 562 -19.97 10.29 -16.20
CA ILE A 562 -20.36 11.15 -17.31
C ILE A 562 -19.99 10.46 -18.62
N ASN A 563 -20.98 10.09 -19.42
CA ASN A 563 -20.79 9.46 -20.72
C ASN A 563 -21.53 10.24 -21.79
N ASN A 564 -20.91 10.45 -22.95
CA ASN A 564 -21.52 11.16 -24.10
C ASN A 564 -22.08 12.56 -23.73
N ASN A 565 -21.42 13.27 -22.80
CA ASN A 565 -21.86 14.55 -22.25
C ASN A 565 -23.24 14.50 -21.54
N ASP A 566 -23.65 13.33 -21.04
CA ASP A 566 -24.79 13.18 -20.15
C ASP A 566 -24.35 13.38 -18.70
N PHE A 567 -24.82 14.48 -18.10
CA PHE A 567 -24.52 14.86 -16.71
C PHE A 567 -25.63 14.48 -15.74
N SER A 568 -26.77 13.94 -16.20
CA SER A 568 -27.99 13.79 -15.40
C SER A 568 -27.79 13.03 -14.08
N ASN A 569 -27.21 11.83 -14.13
CA ASN A 569 -26.93 11.04 -12.93
C ASN A 569 -25.87 11.70 -12.04
N PHE A 570 -24.77 12.16 -12.63
CA PHE A 570 -23.71 12.84 -11.88
C PHE A 570 -24.23 14.09 -11.16
N ALA A 571 -25.01 14.92 -11.83
CA ALA A 571 -25.61 16.11 -11.28
C ALA A 571 -26.60 15.78 -10.15
N THR A 572 -27.36 14.69 -10.27
CA THR A 572 -28.24 14.18 -9.21
C THR A 572 -27.44 13.79 -7.97
N LEU A 573 -26.37 13.02 -8.14
CA LEU A 573 -25.52 12.57 -7.04
C LEU A 573 -24.76 13.74 -6.38
N TRP A 574 -24.16 14.64 -7.16
CA TRP A 574 -23.47 15.81 -6.64
C TRP A 574 -24.44 16.75 -5.91
N LYS A 575 -25.66 16.91 -6.41
CA LYS A 575 -26.70 17.69 -5.71
C LYS A 575 -27.09 17.04 -4.38
N ALA A 576 -27.15 15.72 -4.32
CA ALA A 576 -27.45 14.98 -3.09
C ALA A 576 -26.32 15.10 -2.05
N SER A 577 -25.06 15.02 -2.47
CA SER A 577 -23.92 15.28 -1.57
C SER A 577 -23.96 16.72 -1.04
N ARG A 578 -24.28 17.72 -1.89
CA ARG A 578 -24.47 19.12 -1.45
C ARG A 578 -25.62 19.27 -0.45
N GLN A 579 -26.72 18.54 -0.65
CA GLN A 579 -27.84 18.52 0.29
C GLN A 579 -27.41 17.92 1.63
N GLY A 580 -26.56 16.89 1.64
CA GLY A 580 -26.03 16.32 2.88
C GLY A 580 -25.22 17.33 3.71
N VAL A 581 -24.50 18.24 3.04
CA VAL A 581 -23.87 19.38 3.72
C VAL A 581 -24.90 20.31 4.34
N ALA A 582 -25.98 20.64 3.62
CA ALA A 582 -27.04 21.51 4.13
C ALA A 582 -27.77 20.90 5.33
N ASP A 583 -27.96 19.57 5.33
CA ASP A 583 -28.56 18.82 6.43
C ASP A 583 -27.66 18.86 7.67
N ALA A 584 -26.35 18.64 7.51
CA ALA A 584 -25.39 18.75 8.60
C ALA A 584 -25.34 20.17 9.18
N VAL A 585 -25.33 21.21 8.32
CA VAL A 585 -25.34 22.61 8.76
C VAL A 585 -26.62 22.94 9.54
N SER A 586 -27.77 22.47 9.05
CA SER A 586 -29.05 22.62 9.76
C SER A 586 -29.06 21.90 11.11
N ALA A 587 -28.23 20.86 11.27
CA ALA A 587 -28.03 20.12 12.51
C ALA A 587 -26.93 20.70 13.43
N GLY A 588 -26.29 21.80 13.05
CA GLY A 588 -25.32 22.52 13.89
C GLY A 588 -23.86 22.47 13.41
N THR A 589 -23.56 21.81 12.30
CA THR A 589 -22.23 21.89 11.68
C THR A 589 -21.97 23.31 11.15
N MET A 590 -20.76 23.84 11.35
CA MET A 590 -20.38 25.09 10.71
C MET A 590 -20.28 24.89 9.20
N GLN A 591 -20.74 25.85 8.41
CA GLN A 591 -20.75 25.74 6.95
C GLN A 591 -19.33 25.84 6.36
N PRO A 592 -18.76 24.76 5.78
CA PRO A 592 -17.52 24.86 5.03
C PRO A 592 -17.78 25.52 3.66
N LYS A 593 -16.71 26.02 3.02
CA LYS A 593 -16.77 26.34 1.59
C LYS A 593 -16.81 25.02 0.80
N VAL A 594 -17.90 24.78 0.09
CA VAL A 594 -18.03 23.59 -0.75
C VAL A 594 -17.35 23.80 -2.10
N MET A 595 -16.35 22.95 -2.35
CA MET A 595 -15.54 22.94 -3.55
C MET A 595 -16.09 21.95 -4.58
N LEU A 596 -16.06 22.37 -5.84
CA LEU A 596 -16.10 21.46 -6.98
C LEU A 596 -14.68 21.35 -7.54
N HIS A 597 -14.10 20.14 -7.48
CA HIS A 597 -12.70 19.88 -7.82
C HIS A 597 -12.58 18.94 -9.03
N ILE A 598 -11.91 19.40 -10.08
CA ILE A 598 -11.62 18.62 -11.30
C ILE A 598 -10.12 18.65 -11.63
N ASP A 599 -9.66 17.69 -12.43
CA ASP A 599 -8.27 17.65 -12.91
C ASP A 599 -8.03 18.60 -14.11
N ASN A 600 -6.77 18.69 -14.54
CA ASN A 600 -6.36 19.43 -15.74
C ASN A 600 -6.76 20.92 -15.77
N GLY A 601 -6.56 21.66 -14.67
CA GLY A 601 -6.92 23.10 -14.59
C GLY A 601 -6.32 23.99 -15.70
N TRP A 602 -5.23 23.55 -16.31
CA TRP A 602 -4.56 24.21 -17.42
C TRP A 602 -5.29 24.10 -18.77
N LYS A 603 -6.17 23.11 -18.93
CA LYS A 603 -6.81 22.79 -20.21
C LYS A 603 -8.20 23.38 -20.28
N TYR A 604 -8.26 24.62 -20.76
CA TYR A 604 -9.50 25.41 -20.78
C TYR A 604 -10.69 24.67 -21.43
N GLU A 605 -10.50 23.96 -22.53
CA GLU A 605 -11.59 23.25 -23.23
C GLU A 605 -12.20 22.15 -22.36
N THR A 606 -11.37 21.40 -21.62
CA THR A 606 -11.85 20.38 -20.68
C THR A 606 -12.62 21.03 -19.54
N VAL A 607 -12.04 22.05 -18.91
CA VAL A 607 -12.63 22.75 -17.77
C VAL A 607 -13.96 23.41 -18.14
N SER A 608 -13.98 24.20 -19.21
CA SER A 608 -15.19 24.88 -19.70
C SER A 608 -16.28 23.89 -20.09
N SER A 609 -15.96 22.83 -20.84
CA SER A 609 -16.94 21.83 -21.24
C SER A 609 -17.57 21.12 -20.05
N PHE A 610 -16.80 20.84 -18.99
CA PHE A 610 -17.33 20.23 -17.78
C PHE A 610 -18.36 21.14 -17.10
N PHE A 611 -17.98 22.40 -16.81
CA PHE A 611 -18.87 23.32 -16.11
C PHE A 611 -20.08 23.72 -16.94
N GLU A 612 -19.91 23.97 -18.24
CA GLU A 612 -21.03 24.24 -19.14
C GLU A 612 -22.00 23.06 -19.18
N GLY A 613 -21.51 21.82 -19.29
CA GLY A 613 -22.32 20.62 -19.27
C GLY A 613 -23.11 20.46 -17.98
N LEU A 614 -22.41 20.53 -16.84
CA LEU A 614 -23.01 20.37 -15.51
C LEU A 614 -24.08 21.42 -15.22
N PHE A 615 -23.80 22.71 -15.47
CA PHE A 615 -24.75 23.77 -15.15
C PHE A 615 -25.89 23.88 -16.18
N LYS A 616 -25.67 23.45 -17.43
CA LYS A 616 -26.72 23.40 -18.45
C LYS A 616 -27.75 22.30 -18.15
N GLU A 617 -27.34 21.20 -17.51
CA GLU A 617 -28.26 20.16 -17.03
C GLU A 617 -29.30 20.74 -16.05
N GLY A 618 -28.90 21.73 -15.24
CA GLY A 618 -29.80 22.55 -14.42
C GLY A 618 -30.09 22.02 -13.02
N THR A 619 -29.74 20.76 -12.73
CA THR A 619 -29.85 20.16 -11.37
C THR A 619 -28.85 20.77 -10.39
N VAL A 620 -27.61 20.98 -10.86
CA VAL A 620 -26.56 21.70 -10.14
C VAL A 620 -26.45 23.09 -10.75
N THR A 621 -26.38 24.11 -9.91
CA THR A 621 -26.25 25.52 -10.31
C THR A 621 -24.96 26.11 -9.76
N THR A 622 -24.54 27.25 -10.31
CA THR A 622 -23.36 27.98 -9.82
C THR A 622 -23.51 28.45 -8.37
N ASP A 623 -24.73 28.56 -7.85
CA ASP A 623 -25.01 28.96 -6.47
C ASP A 623 -24.81 27.80 -5.47
N ASP A 624 -24.79 26.56 -5.97
CA ASP A 624 -24.53 25.39 -5.14
C ASP A 624 -23.05 25.21 -4.80
N VAL A 625 -22.16 25.83 -5.59
CA VAL A 625 -20.70 25.74 -5.46
C VAL A 625 -20.15 27.03 -4.87
N ASP A 626 -19.38 26.92 -3.79
CA ASP A 626 -18.76 28.07 -3.14
C ASP A 626 -17.43 28.43 -3.79
N VAL A 627 -16.62 27.43 -4.17
CA VAL A 627 -15.27 27.59 -4.72
C VAL A 627 -14.94 26.52 -5.77
N PHE A 628 -13.99 26.79 -6.66
CA PHE A 628 -13.48 25.79 -7.61
C PHE A 628 -12.07 25.34 -7.26
N GLY A 629 -11.80 24.05 -7.41
CA GLY A 629 -10.49 23.43 -7.24
C GLY A 629 -10.01 22.81 -8.54
N PHE A 630 -8.72 22.93 -8.80
CA PHE A 630 -8.10 22.32 -9.96
C PHE A 630 -6.80 21.62 -9.60
N SER A 631 -6.60 20.41 -10.12
CA SER A 631 -5.27 19.78 -10.11
C SER A 631 -4.42 20.27 -11.28
N PHE A 632 -3.13 20.44 -11.03
CA PHE A 632 -2.18 20.93 -12.03
C PHE A 632 -0.78 20.34 -11.80
N TYR A 633 -0.34 19.49 -12.73
CA TYR A 633 0.91 18.74 -12.61
C TYR A 633 1.80 18.90 -13.85
N PRO A 634 3.14 18.86 -13.68
CA PRO A 634 4.07 19.13 -14.77
C PRO A 634 4.38 17.93 -15.67
N PHE A 635 3.96 16.71 -15.32
CA PHE A 635 4.42 15.46 -15.96
C PHE A 635 3.37 14.70 -16.78
N TYR A 636 2.07 14.99 -16.63
CA TYR A 636 1.03 14.29 -17.41
C TYR A 636 0.87 14.84 -18.83
N SER A 637 1.28 16.08 -19.07
CA SER A 637 1.31 16.69 -20.39
C SER A 637 2.33 17.82 -20.46
N THR A 638 3.14 17.86 -21.52
CA THR A 638 4.03 19.00 -21.78
C THR A 638 3.28 20.29 -22.14
N GLU A 639 1.98 20.21 -22.42
CA GLU A 639 1.13 21.38 -22.67
C GLU A 639 0.62 22.03 -21.38
N ALA A 640 0.78 21.37 -20.22
CA ALA A 640 0.41 21.87 -18.89
C ALA A 640 1.36 22.96 -18.39
N THR A 641 1.45 24.07 -19.13
CA THR A 641 2.33 25.20 -18.86
C THR A 641 1.68 26.21 -17.90
N ILE A 642 2.50 27.04 -17.23
CA ILE A 642 2.01 28.16 -16.41
C ILE A 642 1.16 29.14 -17.22
N ASP A 643 1.50 29.39 -18.49
CA ASP A 643 0.72 30.23 -19.39
C ASP A 643 -0.66 29.62 -19.70
N ALA A 644 -0.73 28.31 -19.93
CA ALA A 644 -1.98 27.59 -20.14
C ALA A 644 -2.87 27.64 -18.89
N LEU A 645 -2.28 27.42 -17.70
CA LEU A 645 -2.97 27.60 -16.42
C LEU A 645 -3.52 29.02 -16.26
N THR A 646 -2.69 30.03 -16.50
CA THR A 646 -3.09 31.44 -16.42
C THR A 646 -4.27 31.75 -17.32
N SER A 647 -4.18 31.33 -18.59
CA SER A 647 -5.22 31.55 -19.60
C SER A 647 -6.53 30.85 -19.22
N SER A 648 -6.46 29.58 -18.81
CA SER A 648 -7.62 28.79 -18.42
C SER A 648 -8.31 29.38 -17.19
N LEU A 649 -7.56 29.55 -16.09
CA LEU A 649 -8.13 30.01 -14.82
C LEU A 649 -8.63 31.46 -14.89
N THR A 650 -8.01 32.33 -15.69
CA THR A 650 -8.51 33.70 -15.91
C THR A 650 -9.90 33.67 -16.54
N GLN A 651 -10.11 32.83 -17.56
CA GLN A 651 -11.41 32.72 -18.24
C GLN A 651 -12.49 32.12 -17.31
N ILE A 652 -12.13 31.12 -16.50
CA ILE A 652 -13.03 30.52 -15.51
C ILE A 652 -13.39 31.55 -14.42
N ALA A 653 -12.39 32.26 -13.89
CA ALA A 653 -12.59 33.35 -12.93
C ALA A 653 -13.51 34.42 -13.52
N ASP A 654 -13.34 34.77 -14.79
CA ASP A 654 -14.17 35.77 -15.44
C ASP A 654 -15.61 35.31 -15.74
N THR A 655 -15.80 34.04 -16.03
CA THR A 655 -17.11 33.48 -16.38
C THR A 655 -17.97 33.29 -15.14
N TYR A 656 -17.42 32.68 -14.10
CA TYR A 656 -18.21 32.22 -12.96
C TYR A 656 -18.06 33.12 -11.71
N LYS A 657 -17.04 33.99 -11.66
CA LYS A 657 -16.79 34.92 -10.55
C LYS A 657 -16.71 34.24 -9.17
N LYS A 658 -16.13 33.03 -9.12
CA LYS A 658 -15.93 32.24 -7.89
C LYS A 658 -14.45 32.19 -7.51
N PRO A 659 -14.12 32.05 -6.21
CA PRO A 659 -12.74 31.84 -5.77
C PRO A 659 -12.18 30.51 -6.33
N ILE A 660 -10.90 30.52 -6.71
CA ILE A 660 -10.21 29.43 -7.38
C ILE A 660 -9.02 28.97 -6.55
N TYR A 661 -8.89 27.65 -6.39
CA TYR A 661 -7.76 26.98 -5.77
C TYR A 661 -7.05 26.11 -6.80
N VAL A 662 -5.72 26.01 -6.66
CA VAL A 662 -5.00 24.82 -7.14
C VAL A 662 -5.02 23.82 -6.00
N ALA A 663 -5.90 22.83 -6.10
CA ALA A 663 -6.18 21.87 -5.04
C ALA A 663 -5.10 20.80 -4.93
N GLU A 664 -4.38 20.54 -6.03
CA GLU A 664 -3.24 19.64 -6.03
C GLU A 664 -2.19 20.07 -7.04
N THR A 665 -0.93 20.00 -6.63
CA THR A 665 0.25 20.17 -7.49
C THR A 665 1.47 19.62 -6.78
N ASP A 666 2.51 19.26 -7.54
CA ASP A 666 3.85 18.98 -7.02
C ASP A 666 4.92 19.24 -8.09
N TRP A 667 6.19 19.14 -7.69
CA TRP A 667 7.32 19.21 -8.60
C TRP A 667 8.41 18.23 -8.18
N PRO A 668 9.06 17.54 -9.13
CA PRO A 668 10.02 16.50 -8.78
C PRO A 668 11.37 17.04 -8.30
N THR A 669 11.98 16.32 -7.36
CA THR A 669 13.42 16.42 -7.02
C THR A 669 14.26 15.41 -7.80
N GLU A 670 13.63 14.40 -8.39
CA GLU A 670 14.26 13.43 -9.28
C GLU A 670 13.23 13.02 -10.34
N CYS A 671 13.56 13.23 -11.61
CA CYS A 671 12.70 12.88 -12.74
C CYS A 671 13.53 12.60 -14.00
N THR A 672 13.66 11.34 -14.39
CA THR A 672 14.42 10.94 -15.59
C THR A 672 13.57 10.36 -16.72
N LYS A 673 12.33 9.94 -16.40
CA LYS A 673 11.49 9.13 -17.31
C LYS A 673 10.57 9.94 -18.21
N VAL A 674 10.22 11.17 -17.81
CA VAL A 674 9.25 12.01 -18.52
C VAL A 674 9.76 13.41 -18.71
N LYS A 675 9.26 14.06 -19.77
CA LYS A 675 9.54 15.48 -20.03
C LYS A 675 8.54 16.34 -19.27
N LEU A 676 9.05 17.29 -18.49
CA LEU A 676 8.24 18.24 -17.74
C LEU A 676 7.72 19.38 -18.62
N SER A 677 6.61 19.99 -18.22
CA SER A 677 5.96 21.11 -18.92
C SER A 677 6.62 22.47 -18.68
N ALA A 678 7.57 22.56 -17.75
CA ALA A 678 8.34 23.76 -17.43
C ALA A 678 9.83 23.43 -17.27
N ASP A 679 10.66 24.47 -17.37
CA ASP A 679 12.13 24.36 -17.34
C ASP A 679 12.73 24.73 -15.97
N TYR A 680 11.98 24.56 -14.88
CA TYR A 680 12.54 24.72 -13.54
C TYR A 680 13.53 23.59 -13.22
N PRO A 681 14.51 23.80 -12.33
CA PRO A 681 15.42 22.73 -11.94
C PRO A 681 14.66 21.54 -11.31
N VAL A 682 15.03 20.31 -11.63
CA VAL A 682 14.52 19.12 -10.92
C VAL A 682 15.25 19.02 -9.57
N SER A 683 14.75 19.76 -8.59
CA SER A 683 15.36 19.94 -7.26
C SER A 683 14.39 20.62 -6.28
N ALA A 684 14.79 20.73 -5.02
CA ALA A 684 14.06 21.51 -4.01
C ALA A 684 13.93 23.00 -4.37
N GLU A 685 14.86 23.56 -5.14
CA GLU A 685 14.74 24.93 -5.64
C GLU A 685 13.64 25.04 -6.70
N GLY A 686 13.57 24.09 -7.64
CA GLY A 686 12.51 24.08 -8.64
C GLY A 686 11.13 23.82 -8.06
N GLN A 687 11.02 23.05 -6.97
CA GLN A 687 9.77 22.92 -6.20
C GLN A 687 9.25 24.28 -5.73
N GLN A 688 10.13 25.13 -5.19
CA GLN A 688 9.75 26.48 -4.77
C GLN A 688 9.38 27.36 -5.97
N GLN A 689 10.15 27.29 -7.06
CA GLN A 689 9.88 28.09 -8.27
C GLN A 689 8.55 27.73 -8.92
N TRP A 690 8.22 26.43 -9.01
CA TRP A 690 6.96 25.93 -9.54
C TRP A 690 5.77 26.41 -8.70
N VAL A 691 5.81 26.20 -7.38
CA VAL A 691 4.75 26.62 -6.46
C VAL A 691 4.59 28.14 -6.46
N SER A 692 5.69 28.90 -6.47
CA SER A 692 5.66 30.36 -6.57
C SER A 692 5.01 30.82 -7.88
N ALA A 693 5.32 30.18 -9.00
CA ALA A 693 4.71 30.54 -10.28
C ALA A 693 3.19 30.31 -10.29
N ILE A 694 2.72 29.23 -9.67
CA ILE A 694 1.27 28.99 -9.53
C ILE A 694 0.63 30.03 -8.59
N MET A 695 1.30 30.39 -7.50
CA MET A 695 0.84 31.46 -6.62
C MET A 695 0.73 32.80 -7.38
N ASP A 696 1.69 33.13 -8.25
CA ASP A 696 1.63 34.32 -9.10
C ASP A 696 0.42 34.28 -10.05
N VAL A 697 0.10 33.10 -10.61
CA VAL A 697 -1.13 32.92 -11.41
C VAL A 697 -2.37 33.24 -10.57
N LEU A 698 -2.48 32.65 -9.37
CA LEU A 698 -3.62 32.83 -8.49
C LEU A 698 -3.78 34.29 -8.05
N GLU A 699 -2.69 34.95 -7.63
CA GLU A 699 -2.68 36.37 -7.25
C GLU A 699 -3.03 37.29 -8.43
N GLY A 700 -2.69 36.87 -9.65
CA GLY A 700 -3.00 37.57 -10.90
C GLY A 700 -4.43 37.40 -11.40
N LEU A 701 -5.25 36.51 -10.82
CA LEU A 701 -6.60 36.25 -11.29
C LEU A 701 -7.52 37.49 -11.14
N PRO A 702 -8.44 37.71 -12.10
CA PRO A 702 -9.29 38.90 -12.12
C PRO A 702 -10.16 38.96 -10.86
N ASN A 703 -10.35 40.18 -10.35
CA ASN A 703 -11.11 40.48 -9.13
C ASN A 703 -10.53 39.85 -7.85
N GLY A 704 -9.25 39.42 -7.86
CA GLY A 704 -8.60 38.81 -6.70
C GLY A 704 -9.21 37.46 -6.33
N LEU A 705 -9.63 36.69 -7.34
CA LEU A 705 -10.33 35.41 -7.15
C LEU A 705 -9.39 34.22 -6.89
N GLY A 706 -8.07 34.39 -6.94
CA GLY A 706 -7.15 33.37 -6.43
C GLY A 706 -7.29 33.21 -4.92
N ALA A 707 -7.50 31.97 -4.47
CA ALA A 707 -7.91 31.70 -3.10
C ALA A 707 -6.94 30.78 -2.34
N GLY A 708 -6.22 29.90 -3.04
CA GLY A 708 -5.20 29.09 -2.39
C GLY A 708 -4.57 27.99 -3.24
N ILE A 709 -3.58 27.34 -2.63
CA ILE A 709 -2.75 26.30 -3.25
C ILE A 709 -2.43 25.21 -2.23
N PHE A 710 -2.45 23.95 -2.68
CA PHE A 710 -2.08 22.79 -1.87
C PHE A 710 -1.05 21.93 -2.61
N TYR A 711 0.07 21.63 -1.95
CA TYR A 711 1.06 20.69 -2.48
C TYR A 711 0.68 19.25 -2.12
N TRP A 712 0.76 18.35 -3.08
CA TRP A 712 0.37 16.97 -2.93
C TRP A 712 1.39 16.15 -2.12
N GLU A 713 0.91 15.53 -1.04
CA GLU A 713 1.58 14.48 -0.24
C GLU A 713 3.12 14.61 -0.12
N PRO A 714 3.65 15.76 0.36
CA PRO A 714 5.08 16.05 0.34
C PRO A 714 5.93 15.07 1.17
N ALA A 715 5.29 14.27 2.02
CA ALA A 715 5.89 13.43 3.03
C ALA A 715 5.42 11.96 2.95
N TYR A 716 4.82 11.51 1.85
CA TYR A 716 4.44 10.11 1.66
C TYR A 716 5.66 9.25 1.30
N LEU A 717 6.49 8.97 2.31
CA LEU A 717 7.84 8.41 2.14
C LEU A 717 7.90 7.12 1.32
N SER A 718 6.90 6.24 1.45
CA SER A 718 6.87 4.96 0.72
C SER A 718 6.43 5.09 -0.74
N VAL A 719 5.91 6.25 -1.16
CA VAL A 719 5.43 6.50 -2.52
C VAL A 719 6.09 7.78 -3.07
N ALA A 720 7.42 7.78 -3.15
CA ALA A 720 8.18 9.00 -3.44
C ALA A 720 7.77 9.71 -4.74
N GLY A 721 7.34 8.98 -5.77
CA GLY A 721 6.88 9.52 -7.05
C GLY A 721 5.45 10.06 -7.05
N LEU A 722 4.67 9.86 -5.97
CA LEU A 722 3.32 10.41 -5.76
C LEU A 722 2.31 10.14 -6.89
N GLY A 723 2.42 8.99 -7.56
CA GLY A 723 1.57 8.62 -8.70
C GLY A 723 2.05 9.14 -10.06
N SER A 724 3.16 9.88 -10.08
CA SER A 724 3.84 10.29 -11.31
C SER A 724 4.83 9.23 -11.80
N SER A 725 5.32 9.40 -13.03
CA SER A 725 6.46 8.63 -13.56
C SER A 725 7.83 9.16 -13.12
N CYS A 726 7.90 10.24 -12.33
CA CYS A 726 9.13 10.74 -11.76
C CYS A 726 9.55 9.89 -10.54
N GLU A 727 10.85 9.82 -10.26
CA GLU A 727 11.39 9.02 -9.16
C GLU A 727 11.04 9.61 -7.79
N SER A 728 11.01 10.94 -7.65
CA SER A 728 10.60 11.60 -6.41
C SER A 728 10.06 13.01 -6.60
N ALA A 729 8.98 13.32 -5.88
CA ALA A 729 8.41 14.66 -5.70
C ALA A 729 8.24 15.05 -4.22
N LEU A 730 8.91 14.34 -3.31
CA LEU A 730 8.85 14.60 -1.87
C LEU A 730 9.55 15.91 -1.51
N LEU A 731 9.15 16.51 -0.39
CA LEU A 731 9.85 17.63 0.25
C LEU A 731 10.80 17.16 1.36
N PHE A 732 11.03 15.85 1.46
CA PHE A 732 11.90 15.23 2.44
C PHE A 732 12.86 14.27 1.75
N SER A 733 14.14 14.36 2.11
CA SER A 733 15.12 13.31 1.84
C SER A 733 14.94 12.20 2.87
N VAL A 734 14.88 10.96 2.40
CA VAL A 734 14.57 9.81 3.26
C VAL A 734 15.79 8.91 3.40
N ASN A 735 16.20 8.67 4.63
CA ASN A 735 17.18 7.66 4.97
C ASN A 735 16.45 6.44 5.57
N TRP A 736 16.57 5.32 4.85
CA TRP A 736 15.98 4.03 5.23
C TRP A 736 17.00 3.07 5.87
N ASP A 737 18.25 3.51 6.07
CA ASP A 737 19.36 2.66 6.53
C ASP A 737 19.12 2.11 7.95
N ASN A 738 18.31 2.81 8.75
CA ASN A 738 17.99 2.45 10.14
C ASN A 738 16.58 1.86 10.31
N TRP A 739 15.93 1.43 9.22
CA TRP A 739 14.61 0.80 9.28
C TRP A 739 14.56 -0.30 10.38
N PRO A 740 13.53 -0.35 11.25
CA PRO A 740 12.23 0.33 11.14
C PRO A 740 12.20 1.81 11.53
N GLU A 741 13.29 2.40 12.00
CA GLU A 741 13.39 3.84 12.25
C GLU A 741 13.78 4.58 10.95
N THR A 742 12.80 5.20 10.29
CA THR A 742 13.04 5.96 9.06
C THR A 742 13.32 7.40 9.40
N HIS A 743 14.45 7.95 8.93
CA HIS A 743 14.76 9.36 9.13
C HIS A 743 14.41 10.17 7.89
N ALA A 744 13.44 11.06 8.01
CA ALA A 744 13.02 11.95 6.94
C ALA A 744 13.49 13.38 7.24
N THR A 745 14.46 13.88 6.46
CA THR A 745 15.03 15.22 6.61
C THR A 745 14.43 16.16 5.58
N ALA A 746 13.83 17.25 6.04
CA ALA A 746 13.22 18.26 5.19
C ALA A 746 14.24 18.88 4.22
N LEU A 747 13.83 18.98 2.96
CA LEU A 747 14.52 19.74 1.93
C LEU A 747 14.22 21.24 2.11
N SER A 748 14.98 22.11 1.46
CA SER A 748 14.75 23.57 1.53
C SER A 748 13.35 23.97 1.07
N SER A 749 12.73 23.18 0.19
CA SER A 749 11.42 23.39 -0.40
C SER A 749 10.26 23.42 0.59
N VAL A 750 10.40 22.87 1.80
CA VAL A 750 9.37 23.03 2.85
C VAL A 750 9.07 24.50 3.17
N ASN A 751 9.99 25.42 2.86
CA ASN A 751 9.84 26.86 3.07
C ASN A 751 9.18 27.60 1.88
N MET A 752 8.51 26.89 0.97
CA MET A 752 7.90 27.48 -0.24
C MET A 752 6.86 28.57 0.06
N PHE A 753 6.26 28.57 1.26
CA PHE A 753 5.21 29.50 1.64
C PHE A 753 5.66 30.64 2.57
N ALA A 754 6.91 30.58 3.05
CA ALA A 754 7.45 31.52 4.04
C ALA A 754 7.63 32.93 3.47
N ALA A 755 7.32 33.95 4.28
CA ALA A 755 7.45 35.35 3.90
C ALA A 755 8.93 35.74 3.78
N GLY A 756 9.41 36.00 2.56
CA GLY A 756 10.78 36.46 2.28
C GLY A 756 11.51 35.75 1.13
N ASN A 757 10.93 34.68 0.58
CA ASN A 757 11.53 33.93 -0.54
C ASN A 757 11.16 34.49 -1.93
N THR A 758 10.44 35.62 -2.01
CA THR A 758 10.23 36.35 -3.26
C THR A 758 11.49 37.11 -3.64
N THR A 759 12.51 36.38 -4.11
CA THR A 759 13.49 36.96 -5.04
C THR A 759 12.75 37.29 -6.33
N ARG A 760 12.09 38.46 -6.36
CA ARG A 760 11.61 39.06 -7.60
C ARG A 760 12.84 39.31 -8.47
N GLN A 761 13.05 38.47 -9.48
CA GLN A 761 13.88 38.84 -10.64
C GLN A 761 13.04 39.58 -11.66
#